data_AF-A0A2V2UYD9-F1
#
_entry.id   AF-A0A2V2UYD9-F1
#
_cell.length_a   1.000
_cell.length_b   1.000
_cell.length_c   1.000
_cell.angle_alpha   90.00
_cell.angle_beta   90.00
_cell.angle_gamma   90.00
#
_symmetry.space_group_name_H-M   'P 1'
#
loop_
_entity.id
_entity.type
_entity.pdbx_description
1 polymer ?
#
loop_
_entity_poly.entity_id
_entity_poly.type
_entity_poly.pdbx_seq_one_letter_code
_entity_poly.pdbx_strand_id
1 'polypeptide(L)'
;MRVVGTAVGYTHAVMPDIPEGAYEIWNNNYMFYLLHLGEQREEYLYGALDEDFINVSTAIPKPGEHMSGKVWKVFVFYGGRIPVSAESLPKDKEAAVSYVAIALYSGYEEKVPVGWTFTTGGKTDFYIDGKPVYSRPSDIGPLNESFTTPVSRGWHQLIVRIAATKGQSWGLTFYIHFDNYRLGSAHITGSNLPFGVAPIRPNRPLLSLMELVDIKSRVGAIPFNPLNNTAVADEFTDLPIDASYMPGLLLNQSIWTLGQERQYQWVGRVSADGIWGHRPFGGNSNQYWFVVLYATESMEATARVIFHGGYAMWLDGQLVGSSPLSSEKEVRETLPLNKGWNQLVIKLRANNSFHLIDTRNSRMSWTAANALCAETRHMELCPLSAVCPFGVGRPGVFPVPEGSSFVPVKNDENEWVQVFAGGGNGTSMCETWRDAHDGRAPIWGETSDNITERHLVPCCGDNSPPFIWLSITPSSTAEGELGYTYEIPVVVEAPVVTVDDPAAVTQTVTITCATPGAIIKYAVNNAEEMALYTHPFTISESSTIFAQAFAQSRESRRLEVFFEIKSPIVDRVACVENERCPLFVSGVDPRWRMAIINTKSSGKGVKEYFNLTYALEQPPSLDFSGVLDIEEHRVVAPPLRAGTFNVIVYKTDARGRMAVNTLAYKETSLTPGEVVGTQKTLFKIEGGVNKGDVLLLPFTASRSSATCDADTCTAALKSHLDRVAVLSSSVSAYFKQDLYGYSGKLSCLCICLSCYKGVSKQDSVLIESSKVVSQVVNVSVSSPVPHAKATVGAIRPFSVRNGDDLEMFGTFIPDSSYIVRFNPAVSGGDKMAAPTCAVQKVTTGVLTCEMQVQAGTVGGWNVSLLDGEAPVPFEEGAVNTIHVLPPDPLVEFAAGNCAAASVNCVTGAEVIFRGKNFNPVHPLYNDVVVGDAASANPILCRVTNATEKELFCVLSIPRGKEHGKYSIQVRVRVSETEWGAEQSAGFLVLGAGADVPGWKADSVPPSVPVAGGNNKYVVIIIVAVLGTVLLALIVAVVVMYFRFRAAAMKADEEIISLELQLLNAGHEREEFLTNKQVKGL
;
A
#
# COMPACT_ATOMS: atom_id res chain seq x y z
N MET A 1 -32.33 28.03 13.53
CA MET A 1 -31.52 27.02 14.23
C MET A 1 -30.05 27.44 14.12
N ARG A 2 -29.36 27.52 15.25
CA ARG A 2 -27.96 27.98 15.38
C ARG A 2 -27.10 26.72 15.51
N VAL A 3 -26.23 26.44 14.55
CA VAL A 3 -25.29 25.31 14.63
C VAL A 3 -24.00 25.84 15.24
N VAL A 4 -23.67 25.35 16.43
CA VAL A 4 -22.41 25.58 17.14
C VAL A 4 -21.57 24.32 16.95
N GLY A 5 -20.42 24.45 16.30
CA GLY A 5 -19.47 23.37 16.13
C GLY A 5 -18.73 23.06 17.44
N THR A 6 -18.54 21.77 17.72
CA THR A 6 -17.49 21.29 18.61
C THR A 6 -16.61 20.34 17.80
N ALA A 7 -15.39 20.79 17.52
CA ALA A 7 -14.34 19.96 16.96
C ALA A 7 -13.79 19.08 18.09
N VAL A 8 -14.16 17.80 18.09
CA VAL A 8 -13.46 16.75 18.83
C VAL A 8 -12.75 15.92 17.79
N GLY A 9 -11.43 15.90 17.85
CA GLY A 9 -10.58 15.13 16.95
C GLY A 9 -10.79 13.65 17.16
N TYR A 10 -11.49 13.02 16.22
CA TYR A 10 -11.26 11.61 15.91
C TYR A 10 -10.11 11.59 14.90
N THR A 11 -9.02 10.91 15.23
CA THR A 11 -8.12 10.40 14.20
C THR A 11 -8.99 9.51 13.31
N HIS A 12 -9.20 9.93 12.06
CA HIS A 12 -9.80 9.08 11.05
C HIS A 12 -8.87 7.86 10.90
N ALA A 13 -9.17 6.78 11.62
CA ALA A 13 -8.93 5.46 11.07
C ALA A 13 -9.52 5.51 9.66
N VAL A 14 -8.71 5.25 8.64
CA VAL A 14 -9.22 5.15 7.27
C VAL A 14 -10.31 4.09 7.33
N MET A 15 -11.56 4.55 7.22
CA MET A 15 -12.73 3.68 7.29
C MET A 15 -12.65 2.74 6.09
N PRO A 16 -12.83 1.42 6.24
CA PRO A 16 -12.97 0.56 5.08
C PRO A 16 -14.17 1.05 4.25
N ASP A 17 -13.95 1.27 2.96
CA ASP A 17 -15.03 1.64 2.04
C ASP A 17 -16.04 0.49 1.96
N ILE A 18 -17.30 0.80 2.22
CA ILE A 18 -18.41 -0.10 1.92
C ILE A 18 -18.60 -0.06 0.40
N PRO A 19 -18.56 -1.21 -0.30
CA PRO A 19 -18.63 -1.25 -1.75
C PRO A 19 -19.94 -0.65 -2.27
N GLU A 20 -19.89 -0.06 -3.47
CA GLU A 20 -21.04 0.56 -4.11
C GLU A 20 -22.20 -0.45 -4.25
N GLY A 21 -23.41 -0.03 -3.86
CA GLY A 21 -24.61 -0.90 -3.81
C GLY A 21 -24.80 -1.67 -2.50
N ALA A 22 -23.84 -1.61 -1.58
CA ALA A 22 -24.00 -2.09 -0.20
C ALA A 22 -24.36 -0.92 0.73
N TYR A 23 -25.15 -1.20 1.78
CA TYR A 23 -25.48 -0.25 2.83
C TYR A 23 -24.84 -0.66 4.15
N GLU A 24 -24.54 0.32 4.99
CA GLU A 24 -23.94 0.09 6.30
C GLU A 24 -24.93 -0.58 7.26
N ILE A 25 -24.47 -1.61 7.95
CA ILE A 25 -25.22 -2.25 9.02
C ILE A 25 -24.83 -1.59 10.34
N TRP A 26 -25.80 -1.45 11.23
CA TRP A 26 -25.61 -0.88 12.55
C TRP A 26 -25.43 -1.99 13.58
N ASN A 27 -24.42 -1.85 14.42
CA ASN A 27 -24.17 -2.78 15.52
C ASN A 27 -25.39 -2.83 16.46
N ASN A 28 -25.78 -4.03 16.90
CA ASN A 28 -26.92 -4.28 17.79
C ASN A 28 -28.29 -3.85 17.24
N ASN A 29 -28.48 -3.83 15.92
CA ASN A 29 -29.77 -3.56 15.30
C ASN A 29 -30.40 -4.83 14.68
N TYR A 30 -31.73 -4.93 14.76
CA TYR A 30 -32.47 -6.03 14.15
C TYR A 30 -32.29 -6.06 12.64
N MET A 31 -32.30 -7.28 12.07
CA MET A 31 -32.30 -7.47 10.62
C MET A 31 -33.74 -7.48 10.10
N PHE A 32 -34.10 -6.50 9.26
CA PHE A 32 -35.46 -6.37 8.73
C PHE A 32 -35.54 -6.33 7.19
N TYR A 33 -34.46 -6.03 6.47
CA TYR A 33 -34.41 -6.11 5.01
C TYR A 33 -33.73 -7.42 4.59
N LEU A 34 -34.52 -8.41 4.17
CA LEU A 34 -34.03 -9.75 3.84
C LEU A 34 -34.63 -10.23 2.52
N LEU A 35 -33.90 -11.09 1.82
CA LEU A 35 -34.49 -11.95 0.80
C LEU A 35 -35.30 -13.05 1.48
N HIS A 36 -36.49 -13.34 0.97
CA HIS A 36 -37.31 -14.48 1.36
C HIS A 36 -37.65 -15.30 0.13
N LEU A 37 -37.58 -16.63 0.26
CA LEU A 37 -37.93 -17.57 -0.80
C LEU A 37 -39.45 -17.79 -0.84
N GLY A 38 -40.16 -16.84 -1.46
CA GLY A 38 -41.62 -16.78 -1.53
C GLY A 38 -42.10 -15.45 -2.10
N GLU A 39 -43.29 -15.42 -2.71
CA GLU A 39 -43.92 -14.20 -3.22
C GLU A 39 -44.62 -13.38 -2.14
N GLN A 40 -44.97 -14.01 -1.01
CA GLN A 40 -45.61 -13.47 0.18
C GLN A 40 -44.84 -13.88 1.44
N ARG A 41 -44.96 -13.12 2.55
CA ARG A 41 -44.20 -13.41 3.79
C ARG A 41 -44.67 -14.69 4.49
N GLU A 42 -45.93 -15.06 4.28
CA GLU A 42 -46.60 -16.22 4.86
C GLU A 42 -46.59 -17.43 3.91
N GLU A 43 -45.69 -17.43 2.92
CA GLU A 43 -45.53 -18.52 1.98
C GLU A 43 -44.39 -19.44 2.40
N TYR A 44 -44.67 -20.74 2.50
CA TYR A 44 -43.74 -21.73 3.02
C TYR A 44 -43.58 -22.91 2.06
N LEU A 45 -42.49 -23.66 2.23
CA LEU A 45 -42.26 -24.96 1.63
C LEU A 45 -42.75 -26.05 2.58
N TYR A 46 -43.42 -27.10 2.06
CA TYR A 46 -44.06 -28.13 2.89
C TYR A 46 -43.46 -29.51 2.64
N GLY A 47 -43.00 -30.17 3.71
CA GLY A 47 -42.27 -31.44 3.62
C GLY A 47 -41.96 -32.06 4.98
N ALA A 48 -40.89 -32.85 5.05
CA ALA A 48 -40.35 -33.36 6.31
C ALA A 48 -39.60 -32.26 7.08
N LEU A 49 -39.51 -32.38 8.40
CA LEU A 49 -38.85 -31.37 9.26
C LEU A 49 -37.36 -31.16 8.89
N ASP A 50 -36.70 -32.23 8.47
CA ASP A 50 -35.28 -32.25 8.08
C ASP A 50 -35.07 -32.23 6.57
N GLU A 51 -36.12 -31.94 5.78
CA GLU A 51 -36.01 -31.87 4.33
C GLU A 51 -35.23 -30.61 3.90
N ASP A 52 -34.18 -30.84 3.11
CA ASP A 52 -33.37 -29.80 2.47
C ASP A 52 -33.94 -29.46 1.10
N PHE A 53 -34.88 -28.52 1.08
CA PHE A 53 -35.48 -28.04 -0.16
C PHE A 53 -34.51 -27.33 -1.09
N ILE A 54 -33.41 -26.79 -0.58
CA ILE A 54 -32.37 -26.12 -1.38
C ILE A 54 -30.99 -26.65 -0.95
N ASN A 55 -30.06 -26.77 -1.91
CA ASN A 55 -28.67 -27.07 -1.59
C ASN A 55 -27.94 -25.76 -1.21
N VAL A 56 -27.90 -25.48 0.09
CA VAL A 56 -27.36 -24.23 0.66
C VAL A 56 -25.89 -24.00 0.30
N SER A 57 -25.11 -25.07 0.07
CA SER A 57 -23.69 -24.97 -0.34
C SER A 57 -23.48 -24.38 -1.75
N THR A 58 -24.53 -24.38 -2.56
CA THR A 58 -24.49 -23.93 -3.96
C THR A 58 -25.54 -22.85 -4.28
N ALA A 59 -26.37 -22.50 -3.29
CA ALA A 59 -27.43 -21.52 -3.46
C ALA A 59 -26.85 -20.12 -3.58
N ILE A 60 -27.37 -19.31 -4.51
CA ILE A 60 -26.99 -17.90 -4.67
C ILE A 60 -28.27 -17.06 -4.63
N PRO A 61 -28.80 -16.71 -3.44
CA PRO A 61 -30.01 -15.93 -3.32
C PRO A 61 -29.88 -14.58 -4.01
N LYS A 62 -30.79 -14.28 -4.94
CA LYS A 62 -30.84 -13.00 -5.66
C LYS A 62 -32.28 -12.60 -5.96
N PRO A 63 -32.66 -11.32 -5.87
CA PRO A 63 -34.00 -10.88 -6.26
C PRO A 63 -34.40 -11.37 -7.66
N GLY A 64 -35.54 -12.07 -7.75
CA GLY A 64 -36.09 -12.61 -9.00
C GLY A 64 -35.56 -13.99 -9.41
N GLU A 65 -34.60 -14.56 -8.67
CA GLU A 65 -34.09 -15.90 -8.96
C GLU A 65 -35.06 -16.98 -8.47
N HIS A 66 -35.32 -17.97 -9.33
CA HIS A 66 -36.21 -19.09 -9.03
C HIS A 66 -35.44 -20.25 -8.40
N MET A 67 -35.95 -20.77 -7.28
CA MET A 67 -35.37 -21.91 -6.58
C MET A 67 -36.49 -22.74 -5.93
N SER A 68 -36.47 -24.06 -6.16
CA SER A 68 -37.45 -25.01 -5.61
C SER A 68 -38.92 -24.61 -5.81
N GLY A 69 -39.22 -24.10 -7.01
CA GLY A 69 -40.57 -23.68 -7.41
C GLY A 69 -41.04 -22.35 -6.80
N LYS A 70 -40.18 -21.63 -6.07
CA LYS A 70 -40.41 -20.30 -5.51
C LYS A 70 -39.46 -19.28 -6.10
N VAL A 71 -39.64 -18.00 -5.76
CA VAL A 71 -38.79 -16.89 -6.19
C VAL A 71 -38.22 -16.17 -4.97
N TRP A 72 -36.95 -15.79 -5.03
CA TRP A 72 -36.33 -14.93 -4.03
C TRP A 72 -36.83 -13.49 -4.18
N LYS A 73 -37.52 -12.98 -3.17
CA LYS A 73 -38.11 -11.64 -3.17
C LYS A 73 -37.65 -10.85 -1.95
N VAL A 74 -37.38 -9.57 -2.14
CA VAL A 74 -37.01 -8.67 -1.04
C VAL A 74 -38.24 -8.36 -0.21
N PHE A 75 -38.15 -8.59 1.10
CA PHE A 75 -39.18 -8.24 2.05
C PHE A 75 -38.62 -7.44 3.23
N VAL A 76 -39.46 -6.53 3.72
CA VAL A 76 -39.23 -5.81 4.98
C VAL A 76 -39.97 -6.54 6.09
N PHE A 77 -39.29 -7.09 7.09
CA PHE A 77 -39.91 -7.72 8.26
C PHE A 77 -40.01 -6.68 9.39
N TYR A 78 -41.13 -5.95 9.43
CA TYR A 78 -41.36 -4.92 10.46
C TYR A 78 -41.31 -5.53 11.87
N GLY A 79 -40.53 -4.91 12.76
CA GLY A 79 -40.24 -5.46 14.09
C GLY A 79 -39.24 -6.61 14.11
N GLY A 80 -38.57 -6.91 12.98
CA GLY A 80 -37.52 -7.92 12.87
C GLY A 80 -38.02 -9.37 12.98
N ARG A 81 -39.34 -9.61 12.94
CA ARG A 81 -39.92 -10.94 13.12
C ARG A 81 -40.22 -11.60 11.78
N ILE A 82 -39.55 -12.72 11.51
CA ILE A 82 -39.76 -13.58 10.35
C ILE A 82 -40.72 -14.70 10.76
N PRO A 83 -41.95 -14.75 10.23
CA PRO A 83 -42.93 -15.74 10.62
C PRO A 83 -42.67 -17.10 9.97
N VAL A 84 -43.00 -18.18 10.69
CA VAL A 84 -43.19 -19.51 10.12
C VAL A 84 -44.41 -20.14 10.78
N SER A 85 -45.37 -20.62 9.99
CA SER A 85 -46.62 -21.20 10.48
C SER A 85 -46.93 -22.51 9.79
N ALA A 86 -47.18 -23.54 10.61
CA ALA A 86 -47.67 -24.84 10.19
C ALA A 86 -49.14 -25.05 10.58
N GLU A 87 -49.92 -23.97 10.74
CA GLU A 87 -51.37 -24.03 11.00
C GLU A 87 -52.15 -24.50 9.76
N SER A 88 -51.71 -24.10 8.56
CA SER A 88 -52.31 -24.46 7.26
C SER A 88 -51.63 -25.64 6.56
N LEU A 89 -51.01 -26.54 7.34
CA LEU A 89 -50.20 -27.63 6.81
C LEU A 89 -51.05 -28.67 6.04
N PRO A 90 -50.66 -29.07 4.81
CA PRO A 90 -51.31 -30.18 4.10
C PRO A 90 -51.27 -31.50 4.91
N LYS A 91 -52.29 -32.36 4.75
CA LYS A 91 -52.48 -33.56 5.60
C LYS A 91 -51.31 -34.55 5.55
N ASP A 92 -50.58 -34.57 4.43
CA ASP A 92 -49.46 -35.46 4.09
C ASP A 92 -48.08 -34.89 4.43
N LYS A 93 -48.02 -33.70 5.04
CA LYS A 93 -46.76 -33.00 5.35
C LYS A 93 -46.50 -32.95 6.86
N GLU A 94 -45.25 -32.75 7.24
CA GLU A 94 -44.83 -32.74 8.65
C GLU A 94 -44.46 -31.33 9.14
N ALA A 95 -43.85 -30.51 8.28
CA ALA A 95 -43.38 -29.17 8.61
C ALA A 95 -43.57 -28.14 7.49
N ALA A 96 -43.68 -26.88 7.89
CA ALA A 96 -43.59 -25.70 7.04
C ALA A 96 -42.19 -25.09 7.21
N VAL A 97 -41.50 -24.81 6.09
CA VAL A 97 -40.12 -24.32 6.06
C VAL A 97 -40.05 -22.99 5.32
N SER A 98 -39.34 -22.04 5.91
CA SER A 98 -39.04 -20.72 5.34
C SER A 98 -37.53 -20.54 5.23
N TYR A 99 -37.09 -19.96 4.12
CA TYR A 99 -35.70 -19.54 3.92
C TYR A 99 -35.65 -18.02 3.79
N VAL A 100 -34.68 -17.43 4.49
CA VAL A 100 -34.29 -16.03 4.31
C VAL A 100 -32.80 -15.91 4.05
N ALA A 101 -32.39 -14.87 3.34
CA ALA A 101 -30.99 -14.65 3.00
C ALA A 101 -30.60 -13.17 2.97
N ILE A 102 -29.32 -12.91 3.19
CA ILE A 102 -28.70 -11.58 3.03
C ILE A 102 -27.20 -11.75 2.77
N ALA A 103 -26.57 -10.76 2.14
CA ALA A 103 -25.13 -10.71 2.02
C ALA A 103 -24.52 -9.73 3.04
N LEU A 104 -23.40 -10.13 3.62
CA LEU A 104 -22.58 -9.32 4.52
C LEU A 104 -21.25 -9.00 3.82
N TYR A 105 -20.68 -7.82 4.07
CA TYR A 105 -19.37 -7.44 3.57
C TYR A 105 -18.48 -6.97 4.72
N SER A 106 -17.26 -7.52 4.78
CA SER A 106 -16.18 -7.05 5.64
C SER A 106 -15.05 -6.45 4.81
N GLY A 107 -14.68 -5.20 5.08
CA GLY A 107 -13.52 -4.57 4.44
C GLY A 107 -12.18 -4.89 5.11
N TYR A 108 -12.18 -5.66 6.21
CA TYR A 108 -11.01 -5.88 7.05
C TYR A 108 -10.25 -7.13 6.61
N GLU A 109 -8.91 -7.04 6.54
CA GLU A 109 -8.04 -8.20 6.23
C GLU A 109 -8.10 -9.29 7.32
N GLU A 110 -8.37 -8.90 8.57
CA GLU A 110 -8.59 -9.83 9.68
C GLU A 110 -10.03 -10.36 9.70
N LYS A 111 -10.22 -11.58 10.22
CA LYS A 111 -11.58 -12.14 10.37
C LYS A 111 -12.33 -11.38 11.45
N VAL A 112 -13.41 -10.71 11.06
CA VAL A 112 -14.31 -9.97 11.96
C VAL A 112 -15.15 -10.96 12.75
N PRO A 113 -15.12 -10.96 14.10
CA PRO A 113 -16.02 -11.76 14.91
C PRO A 113 -17.44 -11.17 14.83
N VAL A 114 -18.31 -11.81 14.05
CA VAL A 114 -19.73 -11.43 13.96
C VAL A 114 -20.52 -12.35 14.86
N GLY A 115 -21.10 -11.79 15.91
CA GLY A 115 -22.03 -12.52 16.73
C GLY A 115 -23.47 -12.26 16.38
N TRP A 116 -24.28 -13.26 16.67
CA TRP A 116 -25.65 -13.40 16.24
C TRP A 116 -26.45 -13.65 17.49
N THR A 117 -27.41 -12.79 17.79
CA THR A 117 -28.35 -13.01 18.89
C THR A 117 -29.76 -13.06 18.34
N PHE A 118 -30.51 -14.09 18.71
CA PHE A 118 -31.84 -14.33 18.17
C PHE A 118 -32.79 -15.01 19.15
N THR A 119 -34.08 -14.80 18.91
CA THR A 119 -35.17 -15.48 19.60
C THR A 119 -35.89 -16.38 18.60
N THR A 120 -36.04 -17.65 18.95
CA THR A 120 -36.68 -18.65 18.08
C THR A 120 -37.53 -19.65 18.87
N GLY A 121 -38.61 -20.14 18.24
CA GLY A 121 -39.58 -21.08 18.82
C GLY A 121 -39.38 -22.54 18.42
N GLY A 122 -38.63 -22.82 17.36
CA GLY A 122 -38.49 -24.16 16.78
C GLY A 122 -37.18 -24.33 16.01
N LYS A 123 -37.17 -25.24 15.02
CA LYS A 123 -35.95 -25.57 14.28
C LYS A 123 -35.43 -24.38 13.48
N THR A 124 -34.15 -24.04 13.69
CA THR A 124 -33.48 -22.89 13.08
C THR A 124 -32.04 -23.26 12.72
N ASP A 125 -31.66 -23.05 11.48
CA ASP A 125 -30.31 -23.35 10.98
C ASP A 125 -29.72 -22.10 10.32
N PHE A 126 -28.52 -21.70 10.71
CA PHE A 126 -27.75 -20.61 10.11
C PHE A 126 -26.62 -21.19 9.27
N TYR A 127 -26.51 -20.70 8.03
CA TYR A 127 -25.46 -21.05 7.10
C TYR A 127 -24.72 -19.79 6.67
N ILE A 128 -23.39 -19.82 6.75
CA ILE A 128 -22.53 -18.76 6.20
C ILE A 128 -21.66 -19.39 5.12
N ASP A 129 -21.72 -18.83 3.92
CA ASP A 129 -21.05 -19.33 2.71
C ASP A 129 -21.31 -20.82 2.47
N GLY A 130 -22.57 -21.23 2.69
CA GLY A 130 -22.99 -22.61 2.52
C GLY A 130 -22.57 -23.58 3.61
N LYS A 131 -21.77 -23.14 4.60
CA LYS A 131 -21.35 -23.96 5.76
C LYS A 131 -22.31 -23.75 6.93
N PRO A 132 -22.80 -24.81 7.61
CA PRO A 132 -23.62 -24.65 8.80
C PRO A 132 -22.79 -24.09 9.96
N VAL A 133 -23.20 -22.95 10.50
CA VAL A 133 -22.52 -22.28 11.62
C VAL A 133 -23.29 -22.42 12.93
N TYR A 134 -24.59 -22.71 12.85
CA TYR A 134 -25.44 -22.97 14.00
C TYR A 134 -26.68 -23.78 13.57
N SER A 135 -27.14 -24.71 14.40
CA SER A 135 -28.37 -25.47 14.19
C SER A 135 -29.06 -25.76 15.52
N ARG A 136 -30.40 -25.69 15.51
CA ARG A 136 -31.26 -25.89 16.68
C ARG A 136 -32.42 -26.83 16.36
N PRO A 137 -32.75 -27.80 17.23
CA PRO A 137 -33.92 -28.67 17.06
C PRO A 137 -35.25 -28.00 17.45
N SER A 138 -36.38 -28.65 17.16
CA SER A 138 -37.73 -28.07 17.30
C SER A 138 -38.44 -28.34 18.65
N ASP A 139 -37.80 -28.99 19.61
CA ASP A 139 -38.39 -29.58 20.83
C ASP A 139 -38.32 -28.70 22.09
N ILE A 140 -37.63 -27.55 22.05
CA ILE A 140 -37.19 -26.82 23.26
C ILE A 140 -38.01 -25.54 23.55
N GLY A 141 -39.13 -25.29 22.85
CA GLY A 141 -39.96 -24.08 23.05
C GLY A 141 -39.22 -22.76 22.69
N PRO A 142 -39.76 -21.58 23.00
CA PRO A 142 -39.11 -20.31 22.68
C PRO A 142 -37.90 -20.01 23.56
N LEU A 143 -36.73 -19.78 22.95
CA LEU A 143 -35.47 -19.46 23.63
C LEU A 143 -34.74 -18.28 22.97
N ASN A 144 -33.98 -17.55 23.78
CA ASN A 144 -33.00 -16.56 23.34
C ASN A 144 -31.63 -17.23 23.27
N GLU A 145 -30.98 -17.16 22.12
CA GLU A 145 -29.71 -17.82 21.87
C GLU A 145 -28.73 -16.88 21.18
N SER A 146 -27.44 -17.17 21.33
CA SER A 146 -26.39 -16.45 20.65
C SER A 146 -25.23 -17.35 20.26
N PHE A 147 -24.58 -17.01 19.14
CA PHE A 147 -23.33 -17.62 18.70
C PHE A 147 -22.46 -16.59 18.00
N THR A 148 -21.17 -16.88 17.81
CA THR A 148 -20.24 -16.00 17.11
C THR A 148 -19.55 -16.74 15.98
N THR A 149 -19.53 -16.13 14.79
CA THR A 149 -18.82 -16.66 13.62
C THR A 149 -17.80 -15.65 13.11
N PRO A 150 -16.54 -16.07 12.86
CA PRO A 150 -15.55 -15.21 12.22
C PRO A 150 -15.86 -15.05 10.72
N VAL A 151 -15.96 -13.81 10.26
CA VAL A 151 -16.24 -13.41 8.87
C VAL A 151 -14.96 -12.81 8.27
N SER A 152 -14.40 -13.42 7.23
CA SER A 152 -13.17 -12.94 6.60
C SER A 152 -13.39 -11.65 5.79
N ARG A 153 -12.33 -11.12 5.20
CA ARG A 153 -12.45 -10.03 4.25
C ARG A 153 -13.35 -10.44 3.09
N GLY A 154 -14.25 -9.54 2.72
CA GLY A 154 -15.05 -9.64 1.52
C GLY A 154 -16.53 -9.89 1.76
N TRP A 155 -17.22 -10.26 0.69
CA TRP A 155 -18.62 -10.65 0.68
C TRP A 155 -18.83 -12.07 1.20
N HIS A 156 -19.84 -12.21 2.04
CA HIS A 156 -20.25 -13.44 2.71
C HIS A 156 -21.76 -13.60 2.59
N GLN A 157 -22.22 -14.82 2.30
CA GLN A 157 -23.63 -15.13 2.16
C GLN A 157 -24.17 -15.69 3.48
N LEU A 158 -25.23 -15.09 4.02
CA LEU A 158 -26.02 -15.68 5.09
C LEU A 158 -27.30 -16.27 4.52
N ILE A 159 -27.56 -17.55 4.80
CA ILE A 159 -28.88 -18.18 4.62
C ILE A 159 -29.36 -18.69 5.97
N VAL A 160 -30.61 -18.41 6.32
CA VAL A 160 -31.26 -18.92 7.52
C VAL A 160 -32.47 -19.76 7.12
N ARG A 161 -32.52 -20.99 7.62
CA ARG A 161 -33.63 -21.93 7.47
C ARG A 161 -34.43 -21.95 8.76
N ILE A 162 -35.74 -21.84 8.65
CA ILE A 162 -36.68 -21.74 9.77
C ILE A 162 -37.81 -22.74 9.54
N ALA A 163 -38.14 -23.60 10.52
CA ALA A 163 -39.15 -24.63 10.33
C ALA A 163 -40.13 -24.78 11.52
N ALA A 164 -41.42 -24.89 11.23
CA ALA A 164 -42.47 -25.18 12.21
C ALA A 164 -43.13 -26.53 11.92
N THR A 165 -43.33 -27.36 12.95
CA THR A 165 -44.07 -28.62 12.86
C THR A 165 -45.58 -28.40 12.98
N LYS A 166 -46.38 -29.35 12.47
CA LYS A 166 -47.85 -29.31 12.45
C LYS A 166 -48.49 -28.70 13.70
N GLY A 167 -49.30 -27.66 13.49
CA GLY A 167 -50.04 -26.96 14.56
C GLY A 167 -49.23 -25.96 15.38
N GLN A 168 -47.95 -25.73 15.03
CA GLN A 168 -47.13 -24.69 15.65
C GLN A 168 -46.96 -23.49 14.72
N SER A 169 -46.89 -22.31 15.32
CA SER A 169 -46.61 -21.05 14.65
C SER A 169 -45.73 -20.19 15.54
N TRP A 170 -44.63 -19.69 14.99
CA TRP A 170 -43.67 -18.89 15.72
C TRP A 170 -42.92 -17.95 14.77
N GLY A 171 -42.01 -17.13 15.29
CA GLY A 171 -41.15 -16.31 14.42
C GLY A 171 -39.73 -16.21 14.94
N LEU A 172 -38.80 -16.03 14.01
CA LEU A 172 -37.39 -15.75 14.27
C LEU A 172 -37.18 -14.24 14.29
N THR A 173 -36.51 -13.74 15.31
CA THR A 173 -35.99 -12.37 15.35
C THR A 173 -34.52 -12.41 15.66
N PHE A 174 -33.68 -11.76 14.86
CA PHE A 174 -32.23 -11.74 15.09
C PHE A 174 -31.59 -10.37 14.83
N TYR A 175 -30.51 -10.10 15.55
CA TYR A 175 -29.61 -8.97 15.34
C TYR A 175 -28.16 -9.44 15.40
N ILE A 176 -27.27 -8.61 14.84
CA ILE A 176 -25.84 -8.90 14.77
C ILE A 176 -25.03 -7.95 15.65
N HIS A 177 -23.94 -8.47 16.23
CA HIS A 177 -22.97 -7.71 17.00
C HIS A 177 -21.56 -7.89 16.46
N PHE A 178 -20.84 -6.80 16.29
CA PHE A 178 -19.50 -6.77 15.68
C PHE A 178 -18.63 -5.63 16.26
N ASP A 179 -18.94 -5.20 17.49
CA ASP A 179 -18.20 -4.23 18.31
C ASP A 179 -17.67 -2.99 17.57
N ASN A 180 -16.38 -2.99 17.21
CA ASN A 180 -15.63 -1.86 16.62
C ASN A 180 -15.44 -1.97 15.09
N TYR A 181 -16.06 -2.97 14.45
CA TYR A 181 -15.94 -3.19 13.02
C TYR A 181 -17.05 -2.48 12.25
N ARG A 182 -16.80 -2.18 10.98
CA ARG A 182 -17.78 -1.64 10.04
C ARG A 182 -18.13 -2.70 9.00
N LEU A 183 -19.39 -3.14 8.99
CA LEU A 183 -19.88 -4.14 8.03
C LEU A 183 -20.88 -3.52 7.04
N GLY A 184 -20.76 -3.94 5.78
CA GLY A 184 -21.74 -3.64 4.74
C GLY A 184 -22.75 -4.78 4.59
N SER A 185 -23.90 -4.49 4.01
CA SER A 185 -24.91 -5.48 3.64
C SER A 185 -25.52 -5.17 2.28
N ALA A 186 -25.94 -6.21 1.58
CA ALA A 186 -26.76 -6.11 0.39
C ALA A 186 -27.71 -7.31 0.25
N HIS A 187 -28.70 -7.17 -0.63
CA HIS A 187 -29.60 -8.27 -0.99
C HIS A 187 -28.96 -9.28 -1.97
N ILE A 188 -27.75 -9.02 -2.45
CA ILE A 188 -27.01 -9.86 -3.36
C ILE A 188 -25.58 -9.88 -2.82
N THR A 189 -24.94 -11.05 -2.75
CA THR A 189 -23.50 -11.10 -2.52
C THR A 189 -22.82 -10.33 -3.64
N GLY A 190 -22.14 -9.24 -3.29
CA GLY A 190 -21.22 -8.60 -4.21
C GLY A 190 -20.02 -9.51 -4.48
N SER A 191 -19.07 -8.99 -5.24
CA SER A 191 -17.87 -9.74 -5.66
C SER A 191 -16.65 -9.20 -4.94
N ASN A 192 -15.80 -10.09 -4.43
CA ASN A 192 -14.46 -9.78 -3.94
C ASN A 192 -13.43 -9.64 -5.06
N LEU A 193 -13.83 -9.93 -6.29
CA LEU A 193 -13.00 -9.75 -7.47
C LEU A 193 -12.74 -8.26 -7.76
N PRO A 194 -11.56 -7.93 -8.32
CA PRO A 194 -11.22 -6.57 -8.72
C PRO A 194 -12.26 -5.94 -9.67
N PHE A 195 -12.35 -4.61 -9.65
CA PHE A 195 -13.21 -3.88 -10.58
C PHE A 195 -12.91 -4.26 -12.04
N GLY A 196 -13.96 -4.57 -12.81
CA GLY A 196 -13.83 -5.01 -14.20
C GLY A 196 -13.60 -6.51 -14.39
N VAL A 197 -13.52 -7.30 -13.30
CA VAL A 197 -13.44 -8.77 -13.36
C VAL A 197 -14.84 -9.37 -13.27
N ALA A 198 -15.18 -10.22 -14.23
CA ALA A 198 -16.45 -10.94 -14.24
C ALA A 198 -16.35 -12.22 -13.37
N PRO A 199 -17.32 -12.50 -12.50
CA PRO A 199 -17.30 -13.72 -11.70
C PRO A 199 -17.47 -14.97 -12.58
N ILE A 200 -16.65 -15.98 -12.32
CA ILE A 200 -16.81 -17.31 -12.94
C ILE A 200 -17.99 -18.00 -12.26
N ARG A 201 -18.90 -18.53 -13.07
CA ARG A 201 -20.07 -19.28 -12.59
C ARG A 201 -19.93 -20.75 -12.97
N PRO A 202 -20.15 -21.69 -12.02
CA PRO A 202 -20.13 -23.12 -12.30
C PRO A 202 -20.99 -23.48 -13.51
N ASN A 203 -20.45 -24.32 -14.40
CA ASN A 203 -21.12 -24.80 -15.61
C ASN A 203 -21.62 -23.71 -16.59
N ARG A 204 -21.18 -22.45 -16.44
CA ARG A 204 -21.41 -21.39 -17.44
C ARG A 204 -20.15 -21.17 -18.27
N PRO A 205 -20.27 -20.91 -19.58
CA PRO A 205 -19.11 -20.67 -20.40
C PRO A 205 -18.50 -19.29 -20.14
N LEU A 206 -17.22 -19.15 -20.47
CA LEU A 206 -16.58 -17.85 -20.60
C LEU A 206 -17.15 -17.13 -21.83
N LEU A 207 -17.53 -15.86 -21.67
CA LEU A 207 -18.21 -15.06 -22.69
C LEU A 207 -17.34 -13.95 -23.29
N SER A 208 -16.11 -13.78 -22.78
CA SER A 208 -15.14 -12.85 -23.36
C SER A 208 -13.72 -13.41 -23.27
N LEU A 209 -13.00 -13.35 -24.39
CA LEU A 209 -11.60 -13.77 -24.55
C LEU A 209 -10.89 -12.77 -25.48
N MET A 210 -9.56 -12.76 -25.48
CA MET A 210 -8.78 -12.14 -26.56
C MET A 210 -8.46 -13.17 -27.63
N GLU A 211 -8.58 -12.77 -28.90
CA GLU A 211 -8.14 -13.51 -30.08
C GLU A 211 -6.89 -12.83 -30.65
N LEU A 212 -5.87 -13.61 -31.00
CA LEU A 212 -4.70 -13.12 -31.71
C LEU A 212 -5.00 -13.07 -33.21
N VAL A 213 -4.94 -11.87 -33.82
CA VAL A 213 -5.28 -11.68 -35.25
C VAL A 213 -4.22 -10.89 -36.00
N ASP A 214 -4.02 -11.20 -37.28
CA ASP A 214 -3.14 -10.43 -38.15
C ASP A 214 -3.65 -8.98 -38.30
N ILE A 215 -2.77 -7.99 -38.17
CA ILE A 215 -3.15 -6.57 -38.13
C ILE A 215 -3.85 -6.14 -39.43
N LYS A 216 -3.40 -6.67 -40.59
CA LYS A 216 -3.88 -6.25 -41.91
C LYS A 216 -5.19 -6.95 -42.29
N SER A 217 -5.22 -8.28 -42.20
CA SER A 217 -6.34 -9.13 -42.63
C SER A 217 -7.40 -9.34 -41.56
N ARG A 218 -7.08 -9.07 -40.28
CA ARG A 218 -7.95 -9.34 -39.13
C ARG A 218 -8.34 -10.81 -38.95
N VAL A 219 -7.55 -11.73 -39.54
CA VAL A 219 -7.76 -13.17 -39.47
C VAL A 219 -6.93 -13.76 -38.33
N GLY A 220 -7.56 -14.56 -37.46
CA GLY A 220 -6.94 -15.22 -36.30
C GLY A 220 -6.37 -16.61 -36.56
N ALA A 221 -6.14 -16.96 -37.83
CA ALA A 221 -5.57 -18.24 -38.23
C ALA A 221 -4.10 -18.09 -38.57
N ILE A 222 -3.24 -18.90 -37.95
CA ILE A 222 -1.81 -18.98 -38.21
C ILE A 222 -1.58 -20.25 -39.05
N PRO A 223 -1.32 -20.14 -40.36
CA PRO A 223 -1.13 -21.27 -41.25
C PRO A 223 0.10 -22.08 -40.86
N PHE A 224 -0.01 -23.39 -41.00
CA PHE A 224 1.10 -24.27 -40.72
C PHE A 224 2.25 -24.11 -41.74
N ASN A 225 3.50 -24.01 -41.28
CA ASN A 225 4.69 -23.98 -42.14
C ASN A 225 5.31 -25.38 -42.25
N PRO A 226 5.18 -26.09 -43.38
CA PRO A 226 5.71 -27.44 -43.54
C PRO A 226 7.24 -27.56 -43.48
N LEU A 227 7.97 -26.45 -43.60
CA LEU A 227 9.44 -26.42 -43.52
C LEU A 227 9.96 -26.25 -42.08
N ASN A 228 9.09 -25.88 -41.14
CA ASN A 228 9.44 -25.69 -39.74
C ASN A 228 8.72 -26.77 -38.91
N ASN A 229 9.43 -27.47 -38.03
CA ASN A 229 8.90 -28.64 -37.31
C ASN A 229 7.84 -28.27 -36.24
N THR A 230 7.20 -27.09 -36.34
CA THR A 230 6.22 -26.55 -35.40
C THR A 230 4.85 -27.27 -35.47
N ALA A 231 4.74 -28.33 -36.27
CA ALA A 231 3.48 -29.02 -36.61
C ALA A 231 2.92 -29.94 -35.54
N VAL A 232 3.73 -30.31 -34.54
CA VAL A 232 3.47 -31.50 -33.74
C VAL A 232 3.64 -31.27 -32.24
N ALA A 233 4.19 -30.14 -31.80
CA ALA A 233 4.50 -29.93 -30.39
C ALA A 233 3.36 -29.25 -29.62
N ASP A 234 3.11 -29.74 -28.41
CA ASP A 234 2.29 -29.09 -27.36
C ASP A 234 3.04 -27.89 -26.73
N GLU A 235 3.75 -27.13 -27.56
CA GLU A 235 4.61 -26.00 -27.19
C GLU A 235 4.20 -24.72 -27.93
N PHE A 236 4.65 -23.57 -27.41
CA PHE A 236 4.45 -22.24 -28.00
C PHE A 236 5.37 -21.96 -29.21
N THR A 237 5.69 -22.94 -30.04
CA THR A 237 6.68 -22.76 -31.13
C THR A 237 6.29 -21.72 -32.18
N ASP A 238 5.00 -21.43 -32.33
CA ASP A 238 4.49 -20.41 -33.27
C ASP A 238 4.31 -19.02 -32.62
N LEU A 239 4.52 -18.88 -31.30
CA LEU A 239 4.23 -17.65 -30.56
C LEU A 239 5.21 -17.45 -29.39
N PRO A 240 5.97 -16.35 -29.30
CA PRO A 240 7.02 -16.19 -28.28
C PRO A 240 6.45 -15.81 -26.89
N ILE A 241 5.69 -16.70 -26.26
CA ILE A 241 5.10 -16.54 -24.93
C ILE A 241 5.88 -17.36 -23.91
N ASP A 242 6.24 -16.73 -22.80
CA ASP A 242 6.78 -17.39 -21.60
C ASP A 242 5.78 -17.35 -20.43
N ALA A 243 6.16 -17.92 -19.28
CA ALA A 243 5.34 -17.98 -18.07
C ALA A 243 4.98 -16.61 -17.48
N SER A 244 5.67 -15.53 -17.84
CA SER A 244 5.46 -14.16 -17.38
C SER A 244 4.77 -13.25 -18.40
N TYR A 245 4.51 -13.77 -19.60
CA TYR A 245 3.98 -12.99 -20.71
C TYR A 245 2.50 -12.64 -20.49
N MET A 246 2.20 -11.35 -20.26
CA MET A 246 0.82 -10.84 -20.13
C MET A 246 0.51 -9.88 -21.29
N PRO A 247 -0.19 -10.33 -22.35
CA PRO A 247 -0.52 -9.47 -23.48
C PRO A 247 -1.56 -8.42 -23.10
N GLY A 248 -1.26 -7.15 -23.40
CA GLY A 248 -2.25 -6.06 -23.34
C GLY A 248 -3.14 -5.99 -24.57
N LEU A 249 -4.27 -5.27 -24.48
CA LEU A 249 -5.14 -5.04 -25.64
C LEU A 249 -4.37 -4.32 -26.76
N LEU A 250 -4.50 -4.79 -28.00
CA LEU A 250 -3.80 -4.25 -29.17
C LEU A 250 -2.26 -4.35 -29.10
N LEU A 251 -1.72 -5.19 -28.19
CA LEU A 251 -0.29 -5.46 -28.16
C LEU A 251 0.13 -6.20 -29.43
N ASN A 252 1.07 -5.62 -30.17
CA ASN A 252 1.59 -6.19 -31.40
C ASN A 252 2.53 -7.37 -31.11
N GLN A 253 2.48 -8.39 -31.96
CA GLN A 253 3.30 -9.60 -31.90
C GLN A 253 3.92 -9.86 -33.26
N SER A 254 5.23 -10.12 -33.28
CA SER A 254 5.92 -10.56 -34.48
C SER A 254 5.90 -12.08 -34.57
N ILE A 255 5.32 -12.62 -35.63
CA ILE A 255 5.19 -14.07 -35.83
C ILE A 255 5.71 -14.44 -37.22
N TRP A 256 6.57 -15.45 -37.27
CA TRP A 256 7.12 -15.97 -38.51
C TRP A 256 6.15 -16.99 -39.13
N THR A 257 5.55 -16.63 -40.26
CA THR A 257 4.55 -17.45 -40.95
C THR A 257 4.92 -17.59 -42.43
N LEU A 258 4.96 -18.82 -42.93
CA LEU A 258 5.18 -19.13 -44.35
C LEU A 258 6.41 -18.43 -44.99
N GLY A 259 7.52 -18.28 -44.26
CA GLY A 259 8.73 -17.65 -44.79
C GLY A 259 8.86 -16.15 -44.52
N GLN A 260 7.87 -15.51 -43.90
CA GLN A 260 7.85 -14.06 -43.66
C GLN A 260 7.43 -13.72 -42.22
N GLU A 261 8.04 -12.69 -41.64
CA GLU A 261 7.63 -12.13 -40.36
C GLU A 261 6.39 -11.23 -40.55
N ARG A 262 5.34 -11.49 -39.77
CA ARG A 262 4.06 -10.76 -39.81
C ARG A 262 3.72 -10.18 -38.46
N GLN A 263 2.92 -9.11 -38.48
CA GLN A 263 2.47 -8.42 -37.28
C GLN A 263 1.05 -8.83 -36.94
N TYR A 264 0.89 -9.43 -35.77
CA TYR A 264 -0.39 -9.80 -35.16
C TYR A 264 -0.69 -8.87 -33.99
N GLN A 265 -1.94 -8.84 -33.54
CA GLN A 265 -2.37 -8.10 -32.36
C GLN A 265 -3.45 -8.87 -31.60
N TRP A 266 -3.45 -8.75 -30.27
CA TRP A 266 -4.51 -9.30 -29.44
C TRP A 266 -5.74 -8.39 -29.45
N VAL A 267 -6.91 -8.96 -29.72
CA VAL A 267 -8.17 -8.21 -29.81
C VAL A 267 -9.26 -8.89 -29.00
N GLY A 268 -9.93 -8.12 -28.14
CA GLY A 268 -11.09 -8.60 -27.38
C GLY A 268 -12.22 -9.10 -28.29
N ARG A 269 -12.84 -10.21 -27.87
CA ARG A 269 -14.01 -10.83 -28.48
C ARG A 269 -15.04 -11.14 -27.40
N VAL A 270 -16.31 -11.07 -27.79
CA VAL A 270 -17.44 -11.43 -26.95
C VAL A 270 -18.26 -12.48 -27.70
N SER A 271 -18.69 -13.53 -27.00
CA SER A 271 -19.53 -14.60 -27.55
C SER A 271 -20.82 -14.70 -26.73
N ALA A 272 -21.95 -14.96 -27.40
CA ALA A 272 -23.25 -15.10 -26.75
C ALA A 272 -23.49 -16.50 -26.18
N ASP A 273 -22.90 -17.53 -26.79
CA ASP A 273 -23.03 -18.94 -26.43
C ASP A 273 -21.74 -19.53 -25.81
N GLY A 274 -20.64 -18.77 -25.87
CA GLY A 274 -19.35 -19.19 -25.34
C GLY A 274 -18.60 -20.17 -26.23
N ILE A 275 -19.02 -20.29 -27.50
CA ILE A 275 -18.27 -21.00 -28.53
C ILE A 275 -17.24 -20.04 -29.11
N TRP A 276 -15.99 -20.47 -29.08
CA TRP A 276 -14.81 -19.72 -29.51
C TRP A 276 -14.11 -20.49 -30.62
N GLY A 277 -13.68 -19.77 -31.66
CA GLY A 277 -13.32 -20.40 -32.93
C GLY A 277 -14.58 -20.84 -33.69
N HIS A 278 -14.67 -20.46 -34.96
CA HIS A 278 -15.69 -20.96 -35.92
C HIS A 278 -15.47 -20.40 -37.33
N ARG A 279 -14.33 -19.73 -37.59
CA ARG A 279 -14.08 -19.11 -38.88
C ARG A 279 -13.44 -20.13 -39.81
N PRO A 280 -14.04 -20.43 -40.98
CA PRO A 280 -13.44 -21.35 -41.94
C PRO A 280 -12.14 -20.74 -42.45
N PHE A 281 -11.04 -21.38 -42.12
CA PHE A 281 -9.73 -21.14 -42.71
C PHE A 281 -9.25 -22.48 -43.25
N GLY A 282 -9.19 -22.63 -44.57
CA GLY A 282 -9.00 -23.97 -45.15
C GLY A 282 -7.58 -24.50 -44.95
N GLY A 283 -7.47 -25.79 -44.60
CA GLY A 283 -6.22 -26.47 -44.30
C GLY A 283 -5.71 -26.29 -42.85
N ASN A 284 -4.49 -26.77 -42.60
CA ASN A 284 -3.87 -26.73 -41.27
C ASN A 284 -3.57 -25.31 -40.79
N SER A 285 -4.16 -24.93 -39.66
CA SER A 285 -3.89 -23.67 -38.98
C SER A 285 -4.04 -23.79 -37.47
N ASN A 286 -3.34 -22.91 -36.75
CA ASN A 286 -3.46 -22.70 -35.31
C ASN A 286 -4.24 -21.40 -35.04
N GLN A 287 -5.03 -21.37 -33.97
CA GLN A 287 -5.64 -20.16 -33.43
C GLN A 287 -5.23 -20.01 -31.97
N TYR A 288 -5.00 -18.78 -31.53
CA TYR A 288 -4.57 -18.48 -30.17
C TYR A 288 -5.59 -17.59 -29.47
N TRP A 289 -5.96 -18.01 -28.28
CA TRP A 289 -6.90 -17.32 -27.40
C TRP A 289 -6.27 -17.10 -26.04
N PHE A 290 -6.66 -16.01 -25.40
CA PHE A 290 -6.12 -15.59 -24.11
C PHE A 290 -7.21 -15.07 -23.18
N VAL A 291 -7.09 -15.41 -21.91
CA VAL A 291 -7.91 -14.86 -20.82
C VAL A 291 -7.10 -14.84 -19.54
N VAL A 292 -7.41 -13.88 -18.66
CA VAL A 292 -6.82 -13.82 -17.34
C VAL A 292 -7.85 -14.25 -16.31
N LEU A 293 -7.43 -15.10 -15.40
CA LEU A 293 -8.20 -15.54 -14.24
C LEU A 293 -7.71 -14.78 -13.00
N TYR A 294 -8.61 -14.42 -12.11
CA TYR A 294 -8.27 -13.84 -10.81
C TYR A 294 -8.83 -14.74 -9.71
N ALA A 295 -7.93 -15.32 -8.91
CA ALA A 295 -8.30 -16.11 -7.75
C ALA A 295 -8.04 -15.29 -6.49
N THR A 296 -9.06 -15.07 -5.67
CA THR A 296 -8.92 -14.31 -4.41
C THR A 296 -8.07 -15.06 -3.37
N GLU A 297 -8.04 -16.38 -3.44
CA GLU A 297 -7.18 -17.29 -2.68
C GLU A 297 -6.65 -18.39 -3.61
N SER A 298 -5.56 -19.05 -3.23
CA SER A 298 -5.08 -20.21 -3.99
C SER A 298 -6.12 -21.33 -3.96
N MET A 299 -6.48 -21.87 -5.11
CA MET A 299 -7.56 -22.85 -5.24
C MET A 299 -7.36 -23.79 -6.43
N GLU A 300 -8.07 -24.92 -6.40
CA GLU A 300 -8.19 -25.81 -7.56
C GLU A 300 -9.52 -25.53 -8.28
N ALA A 301 -9.49 -25.46 -9.61
CA ALA A 301 -10.68 -25.34 -10.45
C ALA A 301 -10.68 -26.41 -11.54
N THR A 302 -11.86 -26.78 -12.03
CA THR A 302 -12.02 -27.70 -13.15
C THR A 302 -12.47 -26.93 -14.39
N ALA A 303 -11.72 -27.05 -15.48
CA ALA A 303 -12.09 -26.60 -16.81
C ALA A 303 -12.83 -27.73 -17.54
N ARG A 304 -14.12 -27.54 -17.82
CA ARG A 304 -14.90 -28.37 -18.74
C ARG A 304 -14.70 -27.82 -20.15
N VAL A 305 -14.09 -28.64 -21.00
CA VAL A 305 -13.72 -28.27 -22.37
C VAL A 305 -14.50 -29.13 -23.35
N ILE A 306 -15.26 -28.49 -24.24
CA ILE A 306 -15.86 -29.14 -25.41
C ILE A 306 -15.14 -28.58 -26.63
N PHE A 307 -14.62 -29.44 -27.50
CA PHE A 307 -13.79 -29.00 -28.62
C PHE A 307 -13.99 -29.87 -29.86
N HIS A 308 -13.67 -29.28 -31.01
CA HIS A 308 -13.51 -29.96 -32.30
C HIS A 308 -12.14 -29.59 -32.90
N GLY A 309 -11.43 -30.57 -33.47
CA GLY A 309 -10.03 -30.41 -33.84
C GLY A 309 -9.11 -30.83 -32.69
N GLY A 310 -7.98 -30.13 -32.51
CA GLY A 310 -7.07 -30.34 -31.38
C GLY A 310 -6.99 -29.09 -30.51
N TYR A 311 -6.64 -29.24 -29.23
CA TYR A 311 -6.39 -28.11 -28.36
C TYR A 311 -5.21 -28.37 -27.42
N ALA A 312 -4.62 -27.28 -26.94
CA ALA A 312 -3.73 -27.27 -25.79
C ALA A 312 -3.99 -26.02 -24.95
N MET A 313 -3.89 -26.16 -23.63
CA MET A 313 -4.14 -25.12 -22.63
C MET A 313 -2.94 -25.00 -21.70
N TRP A 314 -2.49 -23.77 -21.47
CA TRP A 314 -1.42 -23.46 -20.53
C TRP A 314 -1.90 -22.48 -19.48
N LEU A 315 -1.60 -22.78 -18.22
CA LEU A 315 -1.81 -21.91 -17.08
C LEU A 315 -0.44 -21.44 -16.58
N ASP A 316 -0.22 -20.13 -16.54
CA ASP A 316 1.07 -19.53 -16.11
C ASP A 316 2.30 -20.14 -16.82
N GLY A 317 2.14 -20.45 -18.12
CA GLY A 317 3.17 -21.06 -18.96
C GLY A 317 3.30 -22.58 -18.82
N GLN A 318 2.62 -23.22 -17.86
CA GLN A 318 2.61 -24.66 -17.67
C GLN A 318 1.46 -25.31 -18.43
N LEU A 319 1.73 -26.38 -19.19
CA LEU A 319 0.69 -27.16 -19.88
C LEU A 319 -0.22 -27.83 -18.86
N VAL A 320 -1.52 -27.52 -18.90
CA VAL A 320 -2.55 -28.05 -17.98
C VAL A 320 -3.51 -29.03 -18.64
N GLY A 321 -3.58 -29.03 -19.98
CA GLY A 321 -4.43 -29.95 -20.73
C GLY A 321 -4.17 -29.90 -22.23
N SER A 322 -4.22 -31.05 -22.89
CA SER A 322 -4.13 -31.14 -24.35
C SER A 322 -4.90 -32.34 -24.88
N SER A 323 -5.42 -32.21 -26.10
CA SER A 323 -5.96 -33.34 -26.85
C SER A 323 -5.54 -33.27 -28.32
N PRO A 324 -5.16 -34.41 -28.93
CA PRO A 324 -4.89 -34.48 -30.35
C PRO A 324 -6.15 -34.22 -31.17
N LEU A 325 -5.97 -34.13 -32.49
CA LEU A 325 -7.06 -33.94 -33.46
C LEU A 325 -8.16 -35.00 -33.27
N SER A 326 -9.37 -34.57 -32.91
CA SER A 326 -10.54 -35.43 -32.79
C SER A 326 -11.81 -34.79 -33.34
N SER A 327 -12.83 -35.63 -33.56
CA SER A 327 -14.22 -35.18 -33.65
C SER A 327 -14.64 -34.48 -32.35
N GLU A 328 -15.86 -33.93 -32.32
CA GLU A 328 -16.41 -33.29 -31.13
C GLU A 328 -16.26 -34.20 -29.89
N LYS A 329 -15.57 -33.69 -28.87
CA LYS A 329 -15.31 -34.38 -27.60
C LYS A 329 -15.44 -33.43 -26.43
N GLU A 330 -15.76 -34.01 -25.28
CA GLU A 330 -15.77 -33.33 -23.98
C GLU A 330 -14.70 -33.93 -23.07
N VAL A 331 -13.93 -33.07 -22.40
CA VAL A 331 -12.88 -33.42 -21.45
C VAL A 331 -12.91 -32.46 -20.25
N ARG A 332 -12.24 -32.87 -19.16
CA ARG A 332 -12.16 -32.10 -17.91
C ARG A 332 -10.69 -31.97 -17.51
N GLU A 333 -10.23 -30.73 -17.40
CA GLU A 333 -8.86 -30.41 -17.02
C GLU A 333 -8.83 -29.76 -15.64
N THR A 334 -7.77 -30.03 -14.89
CA THR A 334 -7.59 -29.46 -13.55
C THR A 334 -6.68 -28.23 -13.63
N LEU A 335 -7.12 -27.12 -13.07
CA LEU A 335 -6.43 -25.83 -13.05
C LEU A 335 -5.96 -25.51 -11.63
N PRO A 336 -4.66 -25.63 -11.32
CA PRO A 336 -4.10 -25.18 -10.05
C PRO A 336 -3.88 -23.67 -10.07
N LEU A 337 -4.75 -22.89 -9.41
CA LEU A 337 -4.72 -21.43 -9.43
C LEU A 337 -4.00 -20.88 -8.19
N ASN A 338 -3.02 -20.01 -8.41
CA ASN A 338 -2.38 -19.24 -7.37
C ASN A 338 -3.26 -18.04 -6.98
N LYS A 339 -3.16 -17.59 -5.73
CA LYS A 339 -3.75 -16.31 -5.30
C LYS A 339 -3.26 -15.17 -6.19
N GLY A 340 -4.21 -14.39 -6.72
CA GLY A 340 -3.96 -13.27 -7.62
C GLY A 340 -4.29 -13.59 -9.08
N TRP A 341 -3.56 -12.95 -10.00
CA TRP A 341 -3.74 -13.09 -11.44
C TRP A 341 -3.05 -14.35 -11.96
N ASN A 342 -3.77 -15.13 -12.77
CA ASN A 342 -3.26 -16.31 -13.45
C ASN A 342 -3.59 -16.16 -14.95
N GLN A 343 -2.63 -16.44 -15.82
CA GLN A 343 -2.82 -16.37 -17.27
C GLN A 343 -3.27 -17.73 -17.83
N LEU A 344 -4.29 -17.72 -18.68
CA LEU A 344 -4.73 -18.92 -19.40
C LEU A 344 -4.62 -18.68 -20.91
N VAL A 345 -3.73 -19.44 -21.55
CA VAL A 345 -3.52 -19.42 -23.00
C VAL A 345 -4.09 -20.69 -23.60
N ILE A 346 -4.79 -20.55 -24.72
CA ILE A 346 -5.43 -21.67 -25.42
C ILE A 346 -4.99 -21.66 -26.88
N LYS A 347 -4.47 -22.80 -27.35
CA LYS A 347 -4.17 -23.05 -28.76
C LYS A 347 -5.22 -24.00 -29.32
N LEU A 348 -5.90 -23.60 -30.38
CA LEU A 348 -6.77 -24.47 -31.16
C LEU A 348 -6.08 -24.87 -32.45
N ARG A 349 -6.24 -26.12 -32.85
CA ARG A 349 -5.64 -26.69 -34.05
C ARG A 349 -6.72 -27.22 -34.99
N ALA A 350 -6.73 -26.72 -36.22
CA ALA A 350 -7.59 -27.23 -37.27
C ALA A 350 -7.12 -28.62 -37.76
N ASN A 351 -8.07 -29.49 -38.12
CA ASN A 351 -7.77 -30.75 -38.78
C ASN A 351 -7.21 -30.50 -40.19
N ASN A 352 -6.30 -31.36 -40.67
CA ASN A 352 -5.78 -31.23 -42.02
C ASN A 352 -6.85 -31.60 -43.05
N SER A 353 -7.54 -30.59 -43.57
CA SER A 353 -8.48 -30.75 -44.67
C SER A 353 -7.85 -30.58 -46.04
N PHE A 354 -6.60 -30.12 -46.16
CA PHE A 354 -6.00 -29.77 -47.45
C PHE A 354 -5.33 -30.98 -48.11
N HIS A 355 -5.85 -31.38 -49.27
CA HIS A 355 -5.32 -32.46 -50.07
C HIS A 355 -5.03 -31.97 -51.49
N LEU A 356 -3.76 -32.01 -51.90
CA LEU A 356 -3.38 -31.73 -53.27
C LEU A 356 -3.38 -33.02 -54.08
N ILE A 357 -4.19 -33.08 -55.14
CA ILE A 357 -4.25 -34.19 -56.07
C ILE A 357 -3.55 -33.77 -57.36
N ASP A 358 -2.47 -34.45 -57.71
CA ASP A 358 -1.89 -34.39 -59.04
C ASP A 358 -2.60 -35.41 -59.92
N THR A 359 -3.44 -34.92 -60.83
CA THR A 359 -4.23 -35.76 -61.73
C THR A 359 -3.42 -36.28 -62.92
N ARG A 360 -2.24 -35.69 -63.16
CA ARG A 360 -1.45 -35.83 -64.39
C ARG A 360 -2.27 -35.64 -65.67
N ASN A 361 -3.44 -35.00 -65.56
CA ASN A 361 -4.39 -34.78 -66.62
C ASN A 361 -4.47 -33.29 -66.92
N SER A 362 -3.74 -32.89 -67.95
CA SER A 362 -3.70 -31.53 -68.46
C SER A 362 -5.00 -31.05 -69.12
N ARG A 363 -6.08 -31.86 -69.16
CA ARG A 363 -7.41 -31.46 -69.63
C ARG A 363 -8.41 -31.18 -68.51
N MET A 364 -7.91 -31.01 -67.29
CA MET A 364 -8.77 -30.74 -66.13
C MET A 364 -9.55 -29.44 -66.33
N SER A 365 -10.87 -29.52 -66.19
CA SER A 365 -11.78 -28.37 -66.16
C SER A 365 -12.14 -28.04 -64.71
N TRP A 366 -12.64 -26.84 -64.42
CA TRP A 366 -13.06 -26.51 -63.05
C TRP A 366 -14.21 -27.41 -62.60
N THR A 367 -15.21 -27.63 -63.47
CA THR A 367 -16.32 -28.55 -63.21
C THR A 367 -15.83 -29.98 -62.92
N ALA A 368 -14.87 -30.48 -63.72
CA ALA A 368 -14.29 -31.80 -63.52
C ALA A 368 -13.46 -31.90 -62.22
N ALA A 369 -12.72 -30.83 -61.88
CA ALA A 369 -11.96 -30.75 -60.64
C ALA A 369 -12.88 -30.73 -59.40
N ASN A 370 -14.01 -30.02 -59.49
CA ASN A 370 -15.01 -29.99 -58.43
C ASN A 370 -15.67 -31.36 -58.23
N ALA A 371 -16.03 -32.05 -59.31
CA ALA A 371 -16.52 -33.43 -59.27
C ALA A 371 -15.48 -34.40 -58.69
N LEU A 372 -14.20 -34.25 -59.06
CA LEU A 372 -13.10 -35.06 -58.53
C LEU A 372 -12.98 -34.92 -57.01
N CYS A 373 -13.10 -33.70 -56.48
CA CYS A 373 -13.09 -33.49 -55.03
C CYS A 373 -14.32 -34.13 -54.36
N ALA A 374 -15.50 -34.03 -54.97
CA ALA A 374 -16.72 -34.64 -54.44
C ALA A 374 -16.63 -36.19 -54.39
N GLU A 375 -16.02 -36.80 -55.41
CA GLU A 375 -15.75 -38.25 -55.45
C GLU A 375 -14.66 -38.66 -54.46
N THR A 376 -13.69 -37.78 -54.20
CA THR A 376 -12.60 -38.03 -53.25
C THR A 376 -13.02 -37.66 -51.84
N ARG A 377 -13.51 -38.63 -51.05
CA ARG A 377 -13.86 -38.46 -49.63
C ARG A 377 -14.94 -37.39 -49.34
N HIS A 378 -15.84 -37.13 -50.29
CA HIS A 378 -16.90 -36.11 -50.15
C HIS A 378 -16.35 -34.71 -49.85
N MET A 379 -15.26 -34.33 -50.53
CA MET A 379 -14.61 -33.02 -50.37
C MET A 379 -15.11 -32.03 -51.42
N GLU A 380 -14.75 -30.76 -51.27
CA GLU A 380 -14.98 -29.71 -52.27
C GLU A 380 -13.65 -29.12 -52.75
N LEU A 381 -13.67 -28.29 -53.79
CA LEU A 381 -12.50 -27.48 -54.12
C LEU A 381 -12.07 -26.62 -52.92
N CYS A 382 -10.77 -26.46 -52.72
CA CYS A 382 -10.26 -25.60 -51.67
C CYS A 382 -10.61 -24.12 -51.93
N PRO A 383 -10.95 -23.33 -50.89
CA PRO A 383 -11.08 -21.89 -51.03
C PRO A 383 -9.70 -21.24 -51.22
N LEU A 384 -9.68 -20.02 -51.75
CA LEU A 384 -8.49 -19.20 -51.97
C LEU A 384 -7.69 -19.01 -50.68
N SER A 385 -8.36 -18.79 -49.54
CA SER A 385 -7.68 -18.66 -48.24
C SER A 385 -6.95 -19.93 -47.81
N ALA A 386 -7.37 -21.10 -48.31
CA ALA A 386 -6.67 -22.35 -48.13
C ALA A 386 -5.50 -22.46 -49.11
N VAL A 387 -5.71 -22.21 -50.40
CA VAL A 387 -4.66 -22.34 -51.42
C VAL A 387 -3.54 -21.32 -51.24
N CYS A 388 -3.91 -20.07 -50.94
CA CYS A 388 -3.08 -18.89 -50.82
C CYS A 388 -3.34 -18.17 -49.49
N PRO A 389 -2.96 -18.76 -48.35
CA PRO A 389 -3.10 -18.13 -47.05
C PRO A 389 -2.38 -16.79 -47.02
N PHE A 390 -3.09 -15.72 -46.63
CA PHE A 390 -2.58 -14.35 -46.63
C PHE A 390 -1.95 -13.85 -47.94
N GLY A 391 -2.40 -14.38 -49.08
CA GLY A 391 -1.91 -14.00 -50.41
C GLY A 391 -0.51 -14.52 -50.72
N VAL A 392 0.01 -15.51 -49.98
CA VAL A 392 1.28 -16.17 -50.29
C VAL A 392 1.04 -17.65 -50.61
N GLY A 393 1.77 -18.16 -51.61
CA GLY A 393 1.70 -19.57 -51.99
C GLY A 393 2.22 -20.46 -50.85
N ARG A 394 1.75 -21.72 -50.77
CA ARG A 394 2.21 -22.68 -49.74
C ARG A 394 3.56 -23.31 -50.12
N PRO A 395 4.68 -22.94 -49.46
CA PRO A 395 5.98 -23.50 -49.80
C PRO A 395 6.01 -25.01 -49.51
N GLY A 396 6.55 -25.82 -50.41
CA GLY A 396 6.67 -27.28 -50.24
C GLY A 396 5.37 -28.09 -50.34
N VAL A 397 4.22 -27.44 -50.57
CA VAL A 397 2.93 -28.12 -50.78
C VAL A 397 2.65 -28.33 -52.27
N PHE A 398 2.92 -27.32 -53.10
CA PHE A 398 2.84 -27.44 -54.55
C PHE A 398 4.19 -27.90 -55.10
N PRO A 399 4.24 -28.89 -56.01
CA PRO A 399 5.48 -29.26 -56.69
C PRO A 399 6.01 -28.06 -57.48
N VAL A 400 7.34 -27.87 -57.51
CA VAL A 400 7.99 -26.82 -58.30
C VAL A 400 7.92 -27.21 -59.78
N PRO A 401 7.09 -26.58 -60.62
CA PRO A 401 6.94 -26.96 -62.02
C PRO A 401 7.95 -26.24 -62.91
N GLU A 402 8.22 -26.80 -64.10
CA GLU A 402 8.86 -26.09 -65.22
C GLU A 402 7.80 -25.22 -65.95
N GLY A 403 7.34 -24.12 -65.34
CA GLY A 403 6.38 -23.19 -65.97
C GLY A 403 5.28 -22.69 -65.03
N SER A 404 4.41 -21.78 -65.50
CA SER A 404 3.28 -21.26 -64.70
C SER A 404 2.30 -22.37 -64.30
N SER A 405 1.63 -22.26 -63.17
CA SER A 405 0.62 -23.26 -62.76
C SER A 405 -0.57 -22.61 -62.07
N PHE A 406 -1.75 -23.10 -62.42
CA PHE A 406 -3.03 -22.65 -61.89
C PHE A 406 -3.76 -23.81 -61.23
N VAL A 407 -4.47 -23.49 -60.16
CA VAL A 407 -5.34 -24.44 -59.47
C VAL A 407 -6.75 -23.89 -59.35
N PRO A 408 -7.78 -24.75 -59.45
CA PRO A 408 -9.16 -24.35 -59.29
C PRO A 408 -9.46 -24.09 -57.81
N VAL A 409 -10.28 -23.07 -57.52
CA VAL A 409 -10.74 -22.74 -56.16
C VAL A 409 -12.26 -22.63 -56.11
N LYS A 410 -12.85 -22.85 -54.93
CA LYS A 410 -14.31 -22.79 -54.75
C LYS A 410 -14.91 -21.39 -54.55
N ASN A 411 -14.09 -20.35 -54.59
CA ASN A 411 -14.55 -18.99 -54.29
C ASN A 411 -15.64 -18.50 -55.23
N ASP A 412 -15.60 -18.95 -56.49
CA ASP A 412 -16.60 -18.71 -57.51
C ASP A 412 -16.57 -19.87 -58.53
N GLU A 413 -17.63 -19.99 -59.34
CA GLU A 413 -17.65 -20.93 -60.46
C GLU A 413 -16.55 -20.60 -61.47
N ASN A 414 -15.85 -21.62 -61.94
CA ASN A 414 -14.71 -21.51 -62.86
C ASN A 414 -13.65 -20.49 -62.40
N GLU A 415 -13.35 -20.47 -61.10
CA GLU A 415 -12.29 -19.61 -60.55
C GLU A 415 -10.95 -20.33 -60.44
N TRP A 416 -9.86 -19.64 -60.81
CA TRP A 416 -8.52 -20.20 -60.85
C TRP A 416 -7.52 -19.23 -60.24
N VAL A 417 -6.59 -19.73 -59.46
CA VAL A 417 -5.54 -18.94 -58.82
C VAL A 417 -4.17 -19.43 -59.27
N GLN A 418 -3.25 -18.48 -59.51
CA GLN A 418 -1.89 -18.81 -59.87
C GLN A 418 -1.06 -19.17 -58.62
N VAL A 419 -0.51 -20.39 -58.58
CA VAL A 419 0.33 -20.86 -57.47
C VAL A 419 1.82 -20.90 -57.81
N PHE A 420 2.17 -20.75 -59.09
CA PHE A 420 3.55 -20.62 -59.55
C PHE A 420 3.66 -19.68 -60.76
N ALA A 421 4.66 -18.80 -60.76
CA ALA A 421 4.92 -17.82 -61.81
C ALA A 421 6.14 -18.24 -62.63
N GLY A 422 5.90 -18.96 -63.73
CA GLY A 422 6.94 -19.51 -64.61
C GLY A 422 6.80 -19.04 -66.07
N GLY A 423 6.22 -17.85 -66.29
CA GLY A 423 6.04 -17.23 -67.61
C GLY A 423 4.59 -17.11 -68.06
N GLY A 424 4.18 -15.89 -68.44
CA GLY A 424 3.10 -15.55 -69.38
C GLY A 424 1.64 -15.85 -68.97
N ASN A 425 0.96 -14.86 -68.38
CA ASN A 425 -0.53 -14.75 -68.36
C ASN A 425 -1.06 -13.41 -67.78
N GLY A 426 -0.23 -12.56 -67.18
CA GLY A 426 -0.66 -11.28 -66.62
C GLY A 426 -1.26 -11.36 -65.22
N THR A 427 -1.26 -12.54 -64.59
CA THR A 427 -1.67 -12.76 -63.19
C THR A 427 -0.41 -12.83 -62.30
N SER A 428 -0.54 -12.40 -61.05
CA SER A 428 0.50 -12.51 -60.02
C SER A 428 0.32 -13.79 -59.17
N MET A 429 1.38 -14.22 -58.48
CA MET A 429 1.25 -15.32 -57.50
C MET A 429 0.14 -14.99 -56.49
N CYS A 430 -0.75 -15.96 -56.26
CA CYS A 430 -1.88 -15.86 -55.34
C CYS A 430 -2.91 -14.76 -55.63
N GLU A 431 -2.91 -14.25 -56.85
CA GLU A 431 -3.99 -13.44 -57.42
C GLU A 431 -4.96 -14.36 -58.18
N THR A 432 -6.27 -14.14 -58.02
CA THR A 432 -7.26 -14.91 -58.79
C THR A 432 -7.27 -14.43 -60.23
N TRP A 433 -7.69 -15.29 -61.15
CA TRP A 433 -7.80 -14.93 -62.55
C TRP A 433 -8.75 -13.76 -62.73
N ARG A 434 -9.91 -13.78 -62.04
CA ARG A 434 -10.89 -12.69 -62.11
C ARG A 434 -10.34 -11.36 -61.61
N ASP A 435 -9.58 -11.35 -60.52
CA ASP A 435 -8.96 -10.13 -59.99
C ASP A 435 -8.01 -9.48 -61.01
N ALA A 436 -7.23 -10.31 -61.72
CA ALA A 436 -6.31 -9.85 -62.75
C ALA A 436 -6.99 -9.49 -64.10
N HIS A 437 -8.26 -9.87 -64.31
CA HIS A 437 -8.94 -9.81 -65.62
C HIS A 437 -10.37 -9.23 -65.56
N ASP A 438 -10.55 -8.14 -64.82
CA ASP A 438 -11.79 -7.36 -64.76
C ASP A 438 -13.04 -8.18 -64.37
N GLY A 439 -12.89 -9.16 -63.47
CA GLY A 439 -13.98 -9.98 -62.94
C GLY A 439 -14.45 -11.12 -63.84
N ARG A 440 -13.78 -11.37 -64.98
CA ARG A 440 -14.17 -12.40 -65.95
C ARG A 440 -13.47 -13.73 -65.69
N ALA A 441 -14.24 -14.83 -65.67
CA ALA A 441 -13.67 -16.17 -65.55
C ALA A 441 -12.81 -16.53 -66.78
N PRO A 442 -11.75 -17.36 -66.61
CA PRO A 442 -10.95 -17.83 -67.72
C PRO A 442 -11.77 -18.73 -68.65
N ILE A 443 -11.86 -18.38 -69.94
CA ILE A 443 -12.51 -19.23 -70.94
C ILE A 443 -11.84 -20.61 -70.97
N TRP A 444 -10.51 -20.64 -70.85
CA TRP A 444 -9.73 -21.88 -70.83
C TRP A 444 -10.05 -22.75 -69.60
N GLY A 445 -10.57 -22.22 -68.51
CA GLY A 445 -10.84 -22.99 -67.29
C GLY A 445 -11.90 -24.09 -67.44
N GLU A 446 -12.70 -24.06 -68.51
CA GLU A 446 -13.71 -25.07 -68.84
C GLU A 446 -13.49 -25.77 -70.19
N THR A 447 -12.42 -25.44 -70.93
CA THR A 447 -12.14 -26.12 -72.21
C THR A 447 -11.49 -27.48 -72.00
N SER A 448 -11.73 -28.40 -72.95
CA SER A 448 -11.07 -29.71 -73.01
C SER A 448 -9.67 -29.68 -73.62
N ASP A 449 -9.10 -28.48 -73.79
CA ASP A 449 -7.77 -28.27 -74.33
C ASP A 449 -6.71 -28.87 -73.40
N ASN A 450 -5.60 -29.33 -73.98
CA ASN A 450 -4.46 -29.85 -73.25
C ASN A 450 -3.60 -28.69 -72.72
N ILE A 451 -3.82 -28.29 -71.47
CA ILE A 451 -3.08 -27.23 -70.76
C ILE A 451 -2.33 -27.85 -69.58
N THR A 452 -1.02 -27.95 -69.74
CA THR A 452 -0.09 -28.51 -68.75
C THR A 452 -0.15 -27.83 -67.38
N GLU A 453 -0.66 -26.61 -67.33
CA GLU A 453 -0.74 -25.75 -66.16
C GLU A 453 -1.96 -26.06 -65.25
N ARG A 454 -2.85 -27.01 -65.62
CA ARG A 454 -4.13 -27.30 -64.92
C ARG A 454 -4.22 -28.67 -64.23
N HIS A 455 -3.12 -29.42 -64.08
CA HIS A 455 -3.17 -30.81 -63.59
C HIS A 455 -3.32 -30.96 -62.07
N LEU A 456 -3.15 -29.88 -61.31
CA LEU A 456 -3.18 -29.86 -59.85
C LEU A 456 -4.56 -29.45 -59.33
N VAL A 457 -5.18 -30.30 -58.51
CA VAL A 457 -6.51 -30.07 -57.93
C VAL A 457 -6.42 -30.08 -56.40
N PRO A 458 -6.59 -28.92 -55.74
CA PRO A 458 -6.63 -28.83 -54.29
C PRO A 458 -8.05 -29.13 -53.79
N CYS A 459 -8.21 -30.25 -53.11
CA CYS A 459 -9.47 -30.65 -52.47
C CYS A 459 -9.42 -30.40 -50.97
N CYS A 460 -10.47 -29.76 -50.45
CA CYS A 460 -10.66 -29.46 -49.04
C CYS A 460 -11.92 -30.17 -48.53
N GLY A 461 -11.78 -30.99 -47.50
CA GLY A 461 -12.93 -31.62 -46.84
C GLY A 461 -13.79 -30.64 -46.05
N ASP A 462 -15.04 -31.03 -45.82
CA ASP A 462 -16.07 -30.30 -45.06
C ASP A 462 -15.80 -30.34 -43.53
N ASN A 463 -14.53 -30.22 -43.15
CA ASN A 463 -14.14 -30.22 -41.74
C ASN A 463 -14.66 -28.93 -41.11
N SER A 464 -15.53 -29.08 -40.11
CA SER A 464 -15.96 -27.95 -39.31
C SER A 464 -14.74 -27.20 -38.77
N PRO A 465 -14.76 -25.85 -38.75
CA PRO A 465 -13.67 -25.08 -38.18
C PRO A 465 -13.41 -25.53 -36.74
N PRO A 466 -12.15 -25.47 -36.25
CA PRO A 466 -11.88 -25.80 -34.86
C PRO A 466 -12.65 -24.84 -33.97
N PHE A 467 -13.26 -25.38 -32.92
CA PHE A 467 -13.93 -24.60 -31.91
C PHE A 467 -13.60 -25.14 -30.53
N ILE A 468 -13.76 -24.27 -29.54
CA ILE A 468 -13.72 -24.60 -28.13
C ILE A 468 -14.88 -23.91 -27.41
N TRP A 469 -15.48 -24.64 -26.50
CA TRP A 469 -16.39 -24.13 -25.50
C TRP A 469 -15.77 -24.47 -24.14
N LEU A 470 -15.60 -23.46 -23.30
CA LEU A 470 -14.89 -23.58 -22.03
C LEU A 470 -15.76 -23.05 -20.90
N SER A 471 -15.98 -23.89 -19.90
CA SER A 471 -16.55 -23.49 -18.61
C SER A 471 -15.56 -23.83 -17.50
N ILE A 472 -15.33 -22.90 -16.59
CA ILE A 472 -14.46 -23.11 -15.43
C ILE A 472 -15.33 -23.17 -14.20
N THR A 473 -15.05 -24.12 -13.32
CA THR A 473 -15.80 -24.32 -12.07
C THR A 473 -14.80 -24.48 -10.92
N PRO A 474 -14.75 -23.56 -9.94
CA PRO A 474 -13.98 -23.76 -8.72
C PRO A 474 -14.36 -25.05 -8.01
N SER A 475 -13.41 -25.70 -7.34
CA SER A 475 -13.68 -26.84 -6.47
C SER A 475 -14.72 -26.48 -5.41
N SER A 476 -15.57 -27.43 -5.03
CA SER A 476 -16.58 -27.24 -3.98
C SER A 476 -15.97 -26.93 -2.60
N THR A 477 -14.66 -27.12 -2.43
CA THR A 477 -13.93 -26.81 -1.19
C THR A 477 -13.10 -25.53 -1.29
N ALA A 478 -13.17 -24.77 -2.38
CA ALA A 478 -12.40 -23.53 -2.54
C ALA A 478 -12.90 -22.45 -1.57
N GLU A 479 -11.98 -21.79 -0.86
CA GLU A 479 -12.31 -20.76 0.15
C GLU A 479 -12.37 -19.33 -0.42
N GLY A 480 -12.27 -19.16 -1.75
CA GLY A 480 -12.26 -17.86 -2.42
C GLY A 480 -13.11 -17.81 -3.68
N GLU A 481 -13.34 -16.60 -4.18
CA GLU A 481 -13.94 -16.33 -5.48
C GLU A 481 -12.93 -16.45 -6.63
N LEU A 482 -13.43 -16.92 -7.77
CA LEU A 482 -12.73 -16.96 -9.04
C LEU A 482 -13.43 -16.05 -10.04
N GLY A 483 -12.65 -15.19 -10.69
CA GLY A 483 -13.09 -14.27 -11.72
C GLY A 483 -12.29 -14.42 -12.99
N TYR A 484 -12.80 -13.85 -14.06
CA TYR A 484 -12.09 -13.74 -15.33
C TYR A 484 -12.30 -12.37 -15.97
N THR A 485 -11.33 -11.98 -16.77
CA THR A 485 -11.40 -10.81 -17.65
C THR A 485 -10.49 -11.08 -18.83
N TYR A 486 -10.81 -10.48 -19.98
CA TYR A 486 -9.94 -10.56 -21.14
C TYR A 486 -8.71 -9.63 -21.02
N GLU A 487 -8.68 -8.70 -20.05
CA GLU A 487 -7.53 -7.82 -19.77
C GLU A 487 -7.40 -7.52 -18.27
N ILE A 488 -6.17 -7.39 -17.76
CA ILE A 488 -5.91 -6.94 -16.38
C ILE A 488 -6.39 -5.49 -16.20
N PRO A 489 -7.25 -5.18 -15.21
CA PRO A 489 -7.65 -3.82 -14.91
C PRO A 489 -6.45 -2.99 -14.42
N VAL A 490 -5.98 -2.06 -15.24
CA VAL A 490 -5.05 -1.00 -14.79
C VAL A 490 -5.87 0.09 -14.10
N VAL A 491 -5.53 0.36 -12.85
CA VAL A 491 -6.02 1.51 -12.08
C VAL A 491 -4.93 2.57 -12.12
N VAL A 492 -5.27 3.77 -12.62
CA VAL A 492 -4.34 4.91 -12.63
C VAL A 492 -4.49 5.65 -11.31
N GLU A 493 -3.40 5.75 -10.55
CA GLU A 493 -3.38 6.41 -9.25
C GLU A 493 -3.60 7.92 -9.39
N ALA A 494 -4.31 8.50 -8.44
CA ALA A 494 -4.49 9.95 -8.40
C ALA A 494 -3.13 10.65 -8.22
N PRO A 495 -2.90 11.81 -8.87
CA PRO A 495 -1.71 12.59 -8.62
C PRO A 495 -1.60 13.05 -7.16
N VAL A 496 -0.38 13.39 -6.74
CA VAL A 496 -0.07 14.02 -5.46
C VAL A 496 0.56 15.38 -5.74
N VAL A 497 0.06 16.43 -5.10
CA VAL A 497 0.53 17.81 -5.27
C VAL A 497 1.20 18.27 -3.98
N THR A 498 2.39 18.83 -4.07
CA THR A 498 3.20 19.33 -2.95
C THR A 498 3.77 20.71 -3.26
N VAL A 499 4.18 21.45 -2.23
CA VAL A 499 4.89 22.72 -2.35
C VAL A 499 6.21 22.67 -1.57
N ASP A 500 7.19 23.45 -2.00
CA ASP A 500 8.51 23.58 -1.37
C ASP A 500 8.46 24.31 -0.02
N ASP A 501 7.71 25.41 0.06
CA ASP A 501 7.63 26.26 1.24
C ASP A 501 6.21 26.79 1.47
N PRO A 502 5.41 26.14 2.35
CA PRO A 502 4.05 26.56 2.64
C PRO A 502 3.94 27.93 3.35
N ALA A 503 5.03 28.45 3.92
CA ALA A 503 5.05 29.73 4.64
C ALA A 503 5.38 30.91 3.72
N ALA A 504 5.92 30.65 2.52
CA ALA A 504 6.27 31.66 1.54
C ALA A 504 5.05 32.17 0.74
N VAL A 505 5.19 33.36 0.14
CA VAL A 505 4.18 33.89 -0.80
C VAL A 505 4.30 33.17 -2.14
N THR A 506 5.53 32.96 -2.58
CA THR A 506 5.88 32.26 -3.81
C THR A 506 6.18 30.81 -3.46
N GLN A 507 5.34 29.89 -3.93
CA GLN A 507 5.45 28.46 -3.65
C GLN A 507 5.65 27.68 -4.96
N THR A 508 6.63 26.79 -4.99
CA THR A 508 6.91 25.90 -6.12
C THR A 508 6.12 24.61 -5.98
N VAL A 509 5.13 24.44 -6.85
CA VAL A 509 4.25 23.27 -6.91
C VAL A 509 4.92 22.13 -7.66
N THR A 510 4.98 20.96 -7.02
CA THR A 510 5.42 19.70 -7.62
C THR A 510 4.29 18.69 -7.64
N ILE A 511 4.02 18.08 -8.80
CA ILE A 511 2.98 17.08 -9.00
C ILE A 511 3.62 15.75 -9.38
N THR A 512 3.24 14.67 -8.71
CA THR A 512 3.75 13.31 -8.98
C THR A 512 2.60 12.31 -9.07
N CYS A 513 2.82 11.16 -9.71
CA CYS A 513 1.85 10.06 -9.77
C CYS A 513 2.61 8.75 -9.52
N ALA A 514 2.03 7.87 -8.72
CA ALA A 514 2.64 6.57 -8.42
C ALA A 514 2.55 5.58 -9.59
N THR A 515 1.67 5.81 -10.57
CA THR A 515 1.56 4.96 -11.77
C THR A 515 2.73 5.23 -12.73
N PRO A 516 3.62 4.24 -12.96
CA PRO A 516 4.77 4.43 -13.84
C PRO A 516 4.36 4.79 -15.27
N GLY A 517 5.04 5.78 -15.85
CA GLY A 517 4.77 6.25 -17.22
C GLY A 517 3.44 7.00 -17.39
N ALA A 518 2.72 7.31 -16.31
CA ALA A 518 1.49 8.09 -16.39
C ALA A 518 1.75 9.54 -16.78
N ILE A 519 0.92 10.04 -17.70
CA ILE A 519 0.89 11.42 -18.15
C ILE A 519 0.02 12.20 -17.18
N ILE A 520 0.57 13.22 -16.52
CA ILE A 520 -0.19 14.06 -15.58
C ILE A 520 -0.65 15.32 -16.31
N LYS A 521 -1.93 15.65 -16.19
CA LYS A 521 -2.47 16.97 -16.58
C LYS A 521 -2.98 17.71 -15.35
N TYR A 522 -2.91 19.03 -15.39
CA TYR A 522 -3.33 19.88 -14.28
C TYR A 522 -3.97 21.17 -14.76
N ALA A 523 -4.79 21.77 -13.92
CA ALA A 523 -5.37 23.09 -14.11
C ALA A 523 -5.24 23.90 -12.83
N VAL A 524 -5.07 25.21 -12.96
CA VAL A 524 -5.02 26.16 -11.84
C VAL A 524 -6.27 27.04 -11.90
N ASN A 525 -6.96 27.22 -10.78
CA ASN A 525 -8.11 28.12 -10.61
C ASN A 525 -9.19 27.98 -11.70
N ASN A 526 -9.86 26.82 -11.73
CA ASN A 526 -10.98 26.51 -12.64
C ASN A 526 -10.70 26.75 -14.14
N ALA A 527 -9.44 26.66 -14.58
CA ALA A 527 -9.13 26.73 -16.01
C ALA A 527 -9.90 25.63 -16.78
N GLU A 528 -10.51 26.00 -17.91
CA GLU A 528 -11.34 25.10 -18.72
C GLU A 528 -10.54 23.92 -19.30
N GLU A 529 -9.26 24.13 -19.60
CA GLU A 529 -8.37 23.10 -20.12
C GLU A 529 -7.27 22.74 -19.12
N MET A 530 -6.98 21.43 -19.01
CA MET A 530 -5.85 20.92 -18.22
C MET A 530 -4.57 20.88 -19.08
N ALA A 531 -3.53 21.57 -18.62
CA ALA A 531 -2.20 21.59 -19.21
C ALA A 531 -1.41 20.32 -18.86
N LEU A 532 -0.48 19.91 -19.74
CA LEU A 532 0.44 18.81 -19.47
C LEU A 532 1.48 19.22 -18.42
N TYR A 533 1.59 18.46 -17.33
CA TYR A 533 2.63 18.65 -16.33
C TYR A 533 3.95 18.07 -16.81
N THR A 534 4.97 18.92 -16.97
CA THR A 534 6.32 18.51 -17.40
C THR A 534 7.40 18.91 -16.41
N HIS A 535 7.21 20.02 -15.69
CA HIS A 535 8.15 20.57 -14.72
C HIS A 535 7.38 21.29 -13.59
N PRO A 536 7.98 21.47 -12.41
CA PRO A 536 7.39 22.28 -11.34
C PRO A 536 7.05 23.70 -11.81
N PHE A 537 6.01 24.29 -11.23
CA PHE A 537 5.56 25.66 -11.52
C PHE A 537 5.27 26.42 -10.24
N THR A 538 5.33 27.75 -10.28
CA THR A 538 5.14 28.59 -9.09
C THR A 538 3.74 29.16 -8.99
N ILE A 539 3.20 29.24 -7.77
CA ILE A 539 2.01 30.02 -7.42
C ILE A 539 2.40 31.16 -6.49
N SER A 540 1.75 32.32 -6.62
CA SER A 540 1.98 33.50 -5.77
C SER A 540 0.70 34.09 -5.17
N GLU A 541 -0.44 33.47 -5.45
CA GLU A 541 -1.78 33.83 -4.96
C GLU A 541 -2.53 32.55 -4.59
N SER A 542 -3.46 32.63 -3.64
CA SER A 542 -4.25 31.49 -3.19
C SER A 542 -4.93 30.83 -4.38
N SER A 543 -4.66 29.55 -4.59
CA SER A 543 -5.04 28.85 -5.82
C SER A 543 -5.52 27.43 -5.55
N THR A 544 -6.52 27.01 -6.32
CA THR A 544 -6.96 25.60 -6.40
C THR A 544 -6.28 24.91 -7.57
N ILE A 545 -5.61 23.81 -7.29
CA ILE A 545 -4.92 22.98 -8.28
C ILE A 545 -5.73 21.72 -8.49
N PHE A 546 -6.18 21.52 -9.72
CA PHE A 546 -6.78 20.28 -10.18
C PHE A 546 -5.73 19.46 -10.89
N ALA A 547 -5.63 18.17 -10.61
CA ALA A 547 -4.70 17.28 -11.30
C ALA A 547 -5.34 15.93 -11.60
N GLN A 548 -4.98 15.34 -12.75
CA GLN A 548 -5.44 14.02 -13.15
C GLN A 548 -4.34 13.31 -13.95
N ALA A 549 -4.13 12.03 -13.67
CA ALA A 549 -3.15 11.21 -14.37
C ALA A 549 -3.84 10.33 -15.43
N PHE A 550 -3.11 10.03 -16.50
CA PHE A 550 -3.58 9.24 -17.63
C PHE A 550 -2.53 8.18 -17.99
N ALA A 551 -2.94 6.93 -18.10
CA ALA A 551 -2.09 5.84 -18.57
C ALA A 551 -2.93 4.83 -19.36
N GLN A 552 -2.40 4.32 -20.48
CA GLN A 552 -3.05 3.29 -21.30
C GLN A 552 -4.53 3.60 -21.63
N SER A 553 -4.83 4.85 -22.01
CA SER A 553 -6.18 5.33 -22.34
C SER A 553 -7.19 5.31 -21.17
N ARG A 554 -6.71 5.18 -19.93
CA ARG A 554 -7.51 5.30 -18.69
C ARG A 554 -7.09 6.54 -17.91
N GLU A 555 -7.98 7.01 -17.05
CA GLU A 555 -7.78 8.20 -16.22
C GLU A 555 -7.87 7.88 -14.72
N SER A 556 -7.11 8.60 -13.90
CA SER A 556 -7.22 8.54 -12.45
C SER A 556 -8.46 9.28 -11.95
N ARG A 557 -8.77 9.13 -10.66
CA ARG A 557 -9.62 10.13 -9.97
C ARG A 557 -8.97 11.51 -10.11
N ARG A 558 -9.81 12.54 -10.29
CA ARG A 558 -9.36 13.93 -10.29
C ARG A 558 -9.06 14.36 -8.86
N LEU A 559 -7.86 14.88 -8.64
CA LEU A 559 -7.45 15.51 -7.40
C LEU A 559 -7.81 16.99 -7.44
N GLU A 560 -8.25 17.53 -6.31
CA GLU A 560 -8.41 18.96 -6.06
C GLU A 560 -7.69 19.35 -4.76
N VAL A 561 -6.77 20.31 -4.82
CA VAL A 561 -6.03 20.81 -3.66
C VAL A 561 -6.06 22.34 -3.65
N PHE A 562 -6.45 22.93 -2.53
CA PHE A 562 -6.40 24.37 -2.33
C PHE A 562 -5.14 24.77 -1.55
N PHE A 563 -4.35 25.68 -2.12
CA PHE A 563 -3.20 26.30 -1.47
C PHE A 563 -3.55 27.74 -1.08
N GLU A 564 -3.50 28.04 0.21
CA GLU A 564 -3.72 29.39 0.73
C GLU A 564 -2.40 30.15 0.78
N ILE A 565 -2.29 31.23 0.01
CA ILE A 565 -1.19 32.19 0.13
C ILE A 565 -1.56 33.25 1.16
N LYS A 566 -0.85 33.25 2.29
CA LYS A 566 -1.15 34.14 3.41
C LYS A 566 -0.57 35.53 3.17
N SER A 567 -1.31 36.54 3.64
CA SER A 567 -0.74 37.89 3.81
C SER A 567 0.33 37.86 4.91
N PRO A 568 1.33 38.76 4.86
CA PRO A 568 2.38 38.79 5.88
C PRO A 568 1.79 38.86 7.28
N ILE A 569 2.18 37.94 8.15
CA ILE A 569 1.72 37.89 9.54
C ILE A 569 2.84 37.42 10.44
N VAL A 570 2.94 38.03 11.61
CA VAL A 570 3.91 37.67 12.64
C VAL A 570 3.28 36.63 13.58
N ASP A 571 4.03 35.60 13.95
CA ASP A 571 3.60 34.48 14.79
C ASP A 571 3.15 34.90 16.20
N ARG A 572 3.55 36.09 16.66
CA ARG A 572 3.23 36.62 17.98
C ARG A 572 2.67 38.04 17.94
N VAL A 573 1.92 38.37 18.99
CA VAL A 573 1.20 39.65 19.16
C VAL A 573 1.75 40.52 20.29
N ALA A 574 2.66 39.99 21.11
CA ALA A 574 3.24 40.71 22.24
C ALA A 574 4.71 40.36 22.49
N CYS A 575 5.49 41.37 22.92
CA CYS A 575 6.90 41.31 23.32
C CYS A 575 7.10 42.05 24.66
N VAL A 576 8.17 41.71 25.37
CA VAL A 576 8.57 42.39 26.61
C VAL A 576 9.16 43.75 26.25
N GLU A 577 8.72 44.81 26.94
CA GLU A 577 9.26 46.16 26.78
C GLU A 577 10.77 46.22 27.01
N ASN A 578 11.48 47.01 26.19
CA ASN A 578 12.93 47.23 26.26
C ASN A 578 13.80 45.97 26.09
N GLU A 579 13.22 44.87 25.61
CA GLU A 579 13.91 43.62 25.34
C GLU A 579 13.88 43.26 23.85
N ARG A 580 14.84 42.45 23.41
CA ARG A 580 14.85 41.90 22.04
C ARG A 580 13.71 40.92 21.86
N CYS A 581 13.11 40.89 20.68
CA CYS A 581 11.96 40.02 20.42
C CYS A 581 12.15 39.24 19.12
N PRO A 582 12.44 37.93 19.16
CA PRO A 582 12.41 37.12 17.96
C PRO A 582 10.97 36.90 17.51
N LEU A 583 10.83 36.92 16.19
CA LEU A 583 9.56 36.87 15.47
C LEU A 583 9.73 35.86 14.34
N PHE A 584 8.69 35.05 14.11
CA PHE A 584 8.54 34.29 12.88
C PHE A 584 7.50 34.98 12.02
N VAL A 585 7.82 35.20 10.75
CA VAL A 585 6.98 35.93 9.79
C VAL A 585 6.61 35.00 8.67
N SER A 586 5.31 34.69 8.54
CA SER A 586 4.79 33.94 7.39
C SER A 586 4.20 34.88 6.35
N GLY A 587 4.01 34.40 5.12
CA GLY A 587 3.55 35.22 4.00
C GLY A 587 4.66 36.16 3.48
N VAL A 588 5.91 35.70 3.46
CA VAL A 588 7.09 36.44 2.96
C VAL A 588 8.01 35.51 2.19
N ASP A 589 8.67 35.99 1.13
CA ASP A 589 9.69 35.19 0.42
C ASP A 589 11.09 35.45 1.00
N PRO A 590 12.08 34.58 0.74
CA PRO A 590 13.47 34.85 1.09
C PRO A 590 13.96 36.21 0.60
N ARG A 591 14.77 36.91 1.43
CA ARG A 591 15.32 38.26 1.20
C ARG A 591 14.32 39.42 1.32
N TRP A 592 13.08 39.16 1.76
CA TRP A 592 12.19 40.25 2.16
C TRP A 592 12.72 40.92 3.43
N ARG A 593 12.31 42.18 3.63
CA ARG A 593 12.68 42.99 4.79
C ARG A 593 11.46 43.39 5.57
N MET A 594 11.63 43.80 6.83
CA MET A 594 10.54 44.39 7.59
C MET A 594 10.98 45.54 8.47
N ALA A 595 10.04 46.38 8.88
CA ALA A 595 10.23 47.40 9.88
C ALA A 595 9.03 47.45 10.83
N ILE A 596 9.30 47.83 12.08
CA ILE A 596 8.33 47.90 13.17
C ILE A 596 8.26 49.37 13.61
N ILE A 597 7.07 49.96 13.56
CA ILE A 597 6.85 51.39 13.83
C ILE A 597 5.69 51.63 14.79
N ASN A 598 5.90 52.50 15.78
CA ASN A 598 4.90 52.84 16.78
C ASN A 598 3.62 53.40 16.12
N THR A 599 2.45 52.88 16.52
CA THR A 599 1.14 53.30 15.98
C THR A 599 0.76 54.73 16.34
N LYS A 600 1.38 55.32 17.37
CA LYS A 600 1.17 56.73 17.78
C LYS A 600 1.79 57.73 16.80
N SER A 601 2.66 57.28 15.89
CA SER A 601 3.13 58.08 14.76
C SER A 601 1.91 58.51 13.94
N SER A 602 1.68 59.82 13.74
CA SER A 602 0.48 60.32 13.04
C SER A 602 0.25 59.55 11.73
N GLY A 603 -1.00 59.30 11.33
CA GLY A 603 -1.32 58.51 10.12
C GLY A 603 -0.74 59.04 8.81
N LYS A 604 -0.21 60.28 8.79
CA LYS A 604 0.63 60.82 7.70
C LYS A 604 2.06 60.26 7.74
N GLY A 605 2.66 60.11 8.91
CA GLY A 605 4.04 59.59 9.10
C GLY A 605 4.18 58.12 8.71
N VAL A 606 3.29 57.23 9.14
CA VAL A 606 3.38 55.78 8.80
C VAL A 606 3.32 55.54 7.28
N LYS A 607 2.65 56.41 6.52
CA LYS A 607 2.55 56.29 5.06
C LYS A 607 3.89 56.46 4.34
N GLU A 608 4.78 57.28 4.88
CA GLU A 608 6.12 57.50 4.32
C GLU A 608 6.99 56.25 4.48
N TYR A 609 6.83 55.53 5.60
CA TYR A 609 7.52 54.26 5.85
C TYR A 609 7.09 53.12 4.92
N PHE A 610 6.02 53.24 4.11
CA PHE A 610 5.78 52.27 3.03
C PHE A 610 6.80 52.38 1.90
N ASN A 611 7.56 53.49 1.81
CA ASN A 611 8.68 53.60 0.89
C ASN A 611 9.95 53.05 1.56
N LEU A 612 10.53 51.98 1.00
CA LEU A 612 11.71 51.34 1.57
C LEU A 612 12.91 52.30 1.65
N THR A 613 13.13 53.12 0.62
CA THR A 613 14.26 54.07 0.60
C THR A 613 14.16 55.05 1.76
N TYR A 614 12.95 55.61 1.98
CA TYR A 614 12.71 56.48 3.12
C TYR A 614 12.96 55.77 4.44
N ALA A 615 12.45 54.54 4.60
CA ALA A 615 12.62 53.76 5.83
C ALA A 615 14.08 53.41 6.13
N LEU A 616 14.90 53.16 5.09
CA LEU A 616 16.35 52.92 5.20
C LEU A 616 17.13 54.17 5.61
N GLU A 617 16.66 55.37 5.26
CA GLU A 617 17.28 56.64 5.63
C GLU A 617 16.96 57.05 7.08
N GLN A 618 15.90 56.51 7.69
CA GLN A 618 15.52 56.85 9.06
C GLN A 618 16.41 56.13 10.09
N PRO A 619 16.93 56.84 11.11
CA PRO A 619 17.69 56.21 12.17
C PRO A 619 16.78 55.34 13.07
N PRO A 620 17.22 54.15 13.53
CA PRO A 620 16.52 53.37 14.52
C PRO A 620 16.29 54.16 15.83
N SER A 621 15.16 53.93 16.49
CA SER A 621 14.81 54.54 17.78
C SER A 621 13.93 53.60 18.61
N LEU A 622 13.59 53.98 19.84
CA LEU A 622 12.65 53.20 20.68
C LEU A 622 11.22 53.13 20.10
N ASP A 623 10.88 53.94 19.09
CA ASP A 623 9.59 53.95 18.40
C ASP A 623 9.67 53.37 16.95
N PHE A 624 10.88 53.04 16.48
CA PHE A 624 11.12 52.53 15.12
C PHE A 624 12.32 51.58 15.08
N SER A 625 12.11 50.33 14.64
CA SER A 625 13.16 49.30 14.67
C SER A 625 14.32 49.51 13.70
N GLY A 626 14.22 50.42 12.74
CA GLY A 626 14.99 50.33 11.50
C GLY A 626 14.43 49.24 10.58
N VAL A 627 15.05 49.07 9.41
CA VAL A 627 14.73 48.00 8.48
C VAL A 627 15.57 46.77 8.81
N LEU A 628 14.90 45.63 9.00
CA LEU A 628 15.45 44.35 9.40
C LEU A 628 15.35 43.36 8.23
N ASP A 629 16.40 42.58 7.99
CA ASP A 629 16.36 41.48 7.01
C ASP A 629 15.63 40.27 7.60
N ILE A 630 14.84 39.58 6.78
CA ILE A 630 14.17 38.34 7.16
C ILE A 630 14.96 37.16 6.55
N GLU A 631 15.51 36.32 7.43
CA GLU A 631 16.26 35.12 7.06
C GLU A 631 15.45 33.88 7.44
N GLU A 632 15.09 33.04 6.47
CA GLU A 632 14.29 31.82 6.69
C GLU A 632 13.03 32.05 7.54
N HIS A 633 12.26 33.10 7.22
CA HIS A 633 11.05 33.53 7.97
C HIS A 633 11.33 34.02 9.40
N ARG A 634 12.59 34.18 9.81
CA ARG A 634 12.97 34.60 11.15
C ARG A 634 13.59 35.99 11.16
N VAL A 635 13.32 36.71 12.24
CA VAL A 635 13.86 38.06 12.46
C VAL A 635 13.88 38.38 13.94
N VAL A 636 14.89 39.11 14.40
CA VAL A 636 15.03 39.55 15.79
C VAL A 636 14.77 41.06 15.85
N ALA A 637 13.62 41.43 16.40
CA ALA A 637 13.29 42.83 16.63
C ALA A 637 14.15 43.42 17.77
N PRO A 638 14.61 44.67 17.63
CA PRO A 638 15.36 45.34 18.68
C PRO A 638 14.48 45.69 19.90
N PRO A 639 15.09 46.11 21.01
CA PRO A 639 14.39 46.71 22.14
C PRO A 639 13.53 47.91 21.74
N LEU A 640 12.24 47.87 22.06
CA LEU A 640 11.28 48.96 21.81
C LEU A 640 10.53 49.30 23.10
N ARG A 641 10.06 50.56 23.21
CA ARG A 641 9.32 51.04 24.38
C ARG A 641 7.91 50.45 24.43
N ALA A 642 7.25 50.54 25.59
CA ALA A 642 5.85 50.15 25.72
C ALA A 642 4.94 50.88 24.72
N GLY A 643 4.15 50.12 23.98
CA GLY A 643 3.27 50.64 22.93
C GLY A 643 2.78 49.56 21.97
N THR A 644 1.95 49.98 21.02
CA THR A 644 1.52 49.14 19.90
C THR A 644 2.29 49.57 18.66
N PHE A 645 2.68 48.60 17.84
CA PHE A 645 3.49 48.81 16.66
C PHE A 645 2.84 48.16 15.44
N ASN A 646 2.89 48.87 14.32
CA ASN A 646 2.60 48.31 13.01
C ASN A 646 3.85 47.61 12.49
N VAL A 647 3.67 46.46 11.85
CA VAL A 647 4.74 45.77 11.12
C VAL A 647 4.54 46.03 9.64
N ILE A 648 5.57 46.54 8.97
CA ILE A 648 5.59 46.79 7.53
C ILE A 648 6.62 45.84 6.92
N VAL A 649 6.25 45.14 5.86
CA VAL A 649 7.11 44.19 5.16
C VAL A 649 7.36 44.68 3.73
N TYR A 650 8.61 44.63 3.29
CA TYR A 650 9.09 45.12 2.01
C TYR A 650 9.56 43.96 1.14
N LYS A 651 9.02 43.89 -0.08
CA LYS A 651 9.51 43.01 -1.14
C LYS A 651 10.50 43.80 -1.99
N THR A 652 11.80 43.57 -1.81
CA THR A 652 12.89 44.27 -2.54
C THR A 652 12.60 45.75 -2.77
N ASP A 653 12.16 46.15 -3.97
CA ASP A 653 11.99 47.54 -4.40
C ASP A 653 10.53 48.01 -4.36
N ALA A 654 9.61 47.13 -3.96
CA ALA A 654 8.19 47.38 -3.92
C ALA A 654 7.78 48.20 -2.69
N ARG A 655 6.67 48.92 -2.83
CA ARG A 655 6.01 49.59 -1.71
C ARG A 655 5.68 48.56 -0.62
N GLY A 656 6.09 48.85 0.61
CA GLY A 656 5.85 48.00 1.76
C GLY A 656 4.37 47.74 1.99
N ARG A 657 4.06 46.58 2.59
CA ARG A 657 2.71 46.16 2.97
C ARG A 657 2.64 45.99 4.48
N MET A 658 1.50 46.33 5.06
CA MET A 658 1.29 46.11 6.49
C MET A 658 1.03 44.62 6.75
N ALA A 659 1.64 44.08 7.80
CA ALA A 659 1.27 42.76 8.30
C ALA A 659 -0.16 42.78 8.86
N VAL A 660 -0.81 41.62 8.88
CA VAL A 660 -2.23 41.51 9.31
C VAL A 660 -2.41 41.89 10.78
N ASN A 661 -1.43 41.56 11.63
CA ASN A 661 -1.47 41.83 13.06
C ASN A 661 -0.54 42.97 13.47
N THR A 662 -0.89 43.61 14.61
CA THR A 662 -0.01 44.55 15.30
C THR A 662 0.80 43.83 16.38
N LEU A 663 1.98 44.38 16.68
CA LEU A 663 2.85 43.88 17.73
C LEU A 663 2.81 44.83 18.93
N ALA A 664 2.58 44.32 20.14
CA ALA A 664 2.55 45.14 21.35
C ALA A 664 3.77 44.89 22.22
N TYR A 665 4.52 45.94 22.56
CA TYR A 665 5.52 45.90 23.63
C TYR A 665 4.85 46.33 24.93
N LYS A 666 4.99 45.54 25.98
CA LYS A 666 4.36 45.81 27.28
C LYS A 666 5.33 45.55 28.41
N GLU A 667 5.24 46.37 29.45
CA GLU A 667 5.90 46.13 30.72
C GLU A 667 5.39 44.82 31.33
N THR A 668 6.31 43.96 31.74
CA THR A 668 6.00 42.69 32.38
C THR A 668 5.92 42.87 33.89
N SER A 669 4.77 42.52 34.49
CA SER A 669 4.56 42.56 35.93
C SER A 669 4.33 41.16 36.50
N LEU A 670 4.82 40.94 37.72
CA LEU A 670 4.74 39.67 38.44
C LEU A 670 4.12 39.91 39.82
N THR A 671 3.08 39.16 40.16
CA THR A 671 2.38 39.27 41.45
C THR A 671 2.06 37.89 42.04
N PRO A 672 2.06 37.72 43.38
CA PRO A 672 2.42 38.70 44.41
C PRO A 672 3.94 38.84 44.58
N GLY A 673 4.38 39.97 45.16
CA GLY A 673 5.80 40.25 45.43
C GLY A 673 6.33 39.66 46.74
N GLU A 674 5.46 39.10 47.58
CA GLU A 674 5.83 38.39 48.81
C GLU A 674 5.14 37.03 48.82
N VAL A 675 5.92 35.97 49.03
CA VAL A 675 5.44 34.59 48.96
C VAL A 675 6.10 33.71 50.01
N VAL A 676 5.42 32.61 50.35
CA VAL A 676 6.05 31.46 51.03
C VAL A 676 6.64 30.55 49.96
N GLY A 677 7.91 30.16 50.14
CA GLY A 677 8.63 29.28 49.23
C GLY A 677 8.13 27.85 49.35
N THR A 678 7.24 27.45 48.46
CA THR A 678 6.70 26.08 48.35
C THR A 678 7.00 25.54 46.96
N GLN A 679 6.71 24.26 46.74
CA GLN A 679 6.92 23.64 45.44
C GLN A 679 5.88 24.10 44.39
N LYS A 680 4.73 24.61 44.83
CA LYS A 680 3.64 25.12 43.98
C LYS A 680 3.41 26.62 44.17
N THR A 681 4.45 27.40 44.48
CA THR A 681 4.30 28.86 44.70
C THR A 681 3.73 29.51 43.45
N LEU A 682 2.55 30.12 43.60
CA LEU A 682 1.73 30.61 42.50
C LEU A 682 2.06 32.08 42.22
N PHE A 683 2.33 32.37 40.95
CA PHE A 683 2.48 33.73 40.45
C PHE A 683 1.48 34.00 39.33
N LYS A 684 1.09 35.26 39.20
CA LYS A 684 0.41 35.83 38.05
C LYS A 684 1.40 36.73 37.30
N ILE A 685 1.57 36.46 36.01
CA ILE A 685 2.36 37.29 35.10
C ILE A 685 1.45 38.01 34.11
N GLU A 686 1.71 39.29 33.91
CA GLU A 686 0.97 40.13 32.95
C GLU A 686 1.92 40.95 32.09
N GLY A 687 1.57 41.14 30.82
CA GLY A 687 2.33 41.99 29.90
C GLY A 687 3.53 41.30 29.24
N GLY A 688 3.64 41.46 27.92
CA GLY A 688 4.78 41.02 27.11
C GLY A 688 4.89 39.53 26.83
N VAL A 689 4.03 38.71 27.45
CA VAL A 689 4.04 37.24 27.37
C VAL A 689 2.83 36.67 26.62
N ASN A 690 3.01 35.49 26.01
CA ASN A 690 2.02 34.73 25.26
C ASN A 690 1.97 33.25 25.68
N LYS A 691 0.89 32.56 25.25
CA LYS A 691 0.81 31.10 25.34
C LYS A 691 2.01 30.46 24.64
N GLY A 692 2.65 29.50 25.30
CA GLY A 692 3.86 28.82 24.79
C GLY A 692 5.18 29.47 25.21
N ASP A 693 5.15 30.60 25.92
CA ASP A 693 6.33 31.13 26.59
C ASP A 693 6.70 30.26 27.80
N VAL A 694 7.99 30.18 28.08
CA VAL A 694 8.57 29.38 29.18
C VAL A 694 9.25 30.31 30.18
N LEU A 695 8.94 30.15 31.46
CA LEU A 695 9.37 31.03 32.54
C LEU A 695 10.25 30.30 33.54
N LEU A 696 11.21 31.01 34.12
CA LEU A 696 11.99 30.54 35.26
C LEU A 696 12.36 31.72 36.16
N LEU A 697 12.15 31.58 37.47
CA LEU A 697 12.76 32.47 38.47
C LEU A 697 14.04 31.79 39.01
N PRO A 698 15.23 32.14 38.50
CA PRO A 698 16.46 31.49 38.92
C PRO A 698 16.83 31.87 40.35
N PHE A 699 17.32 30.89 41.11
CA PHE A 699 17.91 31.10 42.43
C PHE A 699 19.04 30.09 42.67
N THR A 700 20.05 30.50 43.45
CA THR A 700 21.14 29.64 43.91
C THR A 700 21.14 29.61 45.45
N ALA A 701 21.47 28.45 46.03
CA ALA A 701 21.56 28.29 47.49
C ALA A 701 22.72 29.10 48.11
N SER A 702 23.76 29.41 47.33
CA SER A 702 24.85 30.29 47.75
C SER A 702 24.48 31.75 47.47
N ARG A 703 24.33 32.55 48.52
CA ARG A 703 24.04 33.99 48.45
C ARG A 703 25.03 34.73 47.53
N SER A 704 24.64 34.96 46.28
CA SER A 704 25.17 36.04 45.45
C SER A 704 24.13 36.37 44.37
N SER A 705 23.73 37.64 44.29
CA SER A 705 22.83 38.15 43.27
C SER A 705 23.41 37.87 41.88
N ALA A 706 22.83 36.92 41.14
CA ALA A 706 23.14 36.73 39.74
C ALA A 706 22.72 37.99 38.97
N THR A 707 23.57 38.45 38.05
CA THR A 707 23.19 39.47 37.06
C THR A 707 21.98 38.97 36.27
N CYS A 708 20.98 39.83 36.08
CA CYS A 708 19.79 39.50 35.31
C CYS A 708 20.01 39.92 33.86
N ASP A 709 20.60 39.02 33.08
CA ASP A 709 20.87 39.20 31.65
C ASP A 709 20.46 37.95 30.85
N ALA A 710 20.29 38.10 29.54
CA ALA A 710 19.76 37.06 28.67
C ALA A 710 20.66 35.81 28.56
N ASP A 711 21.99 35.95 28.65
CA ASP A 711 22.92 34.82 28.58
C ASP A 711 22.86 33.99 29.87
N THR A 712 22.85 34.66 31.02
CA THR A 712 22.63 34.04 32.32
C THR A 712 21.26 33.35 32.38
N CYS A 713 20.22 33.98 31.86
CA CYS A 713 18.89 33.38 31.77
C CYS A 713 18.84 32.17 30.84
N THR A 714 19.55 32.21 29.71
CA THR A 714 19.64 31.08 28.78
C THR A 714 20.30 29.88 29.47
N ALA A 715 21.40 30.11 30.18
CA ALA A 715 22.08 29.07 30.94
C ALA A 715 21.16 28.50 32.03
N ALA A 716 20.49 29.37 32.81
CA ALA A 716 19.57 28.96 33.87
C ALA A 716 18.41 28.09 33.34
N LEU A 717 17.74 28.52 32.27
CA LEU A 717 16.65 27.78 31.63
C LEU A 717 17.10 26.40 31.13
N LYS A 718 18.30 26.31 30.53
CA LYS A 718 18.85 25.04 30.07
C LYS A 718 19.24 24.12 31.22
N SER A 719 19.77 24.67 32.33
CA SER A 719 20.21 23.89 33.49
C SER A 719 19.08 23.41 34.40
N HIS A 720 17.89 24.03 34.31
CA HIS A 720 16.78 23.81 35.22
C HIS A 720 15.46 23.57 34.49
N LEU A 721 15.49 22.78 33.40
CA LEU A 721 14.31 22.42 32.60
C LEU A 721 13.21 21.75 33.44
N ASP A 722 13.56 21.08 34.54
CA ASP A 722 12.63 20.46 35.49
C ASP A 722 11.81 21.49 36.31
N ARG A 723 12.24 22.76 36.34
CA ARG A 723 11.63 23.83 37.15
C ARG A 723 11.00 24.94 36.31
N VAL A 724 11.01 24.81 34.99
CA VAL A 724 10.42 25.83 34.12
C VAL A 724 8.91 25.74 34.12
N ALA A 725 8.25 26.88 33.97
CA ALA A 725 6.81 26.96 33.85
C ALA A 725 6.40 27.33 32.42
N VAL A 726 5.51 26.56 31.81
CA VAL A 726 4.99 26.82 30.47
C VAL A 726 3.66 27.57 30.57
N LEU A 727 3.54 28.70 29.89
CA LEU A 727 2.32 29.50 29.88
C LEU A 727 1.23 28.89 28.99
N SER A 728 0.03 28.73 29.54
CA SER A 728 -1.13 28.20 28.84
C SER A 728 -2.07 29.26 28.25
N SER A 729 -1.91 30.52 28.63
CA SER A 729 -2.73 31.67 28.18
C SER A 729 -1.84 32.85 27.78
N SER A 730 -2.37 33.74 26.95
CA SER A 730 -1.69 34.97 26.52
C SER A 730 -2.11 36.16 27.37
N VAL A 731 -1.27 37.20 27.44
CA VAL A 731 -1.54 38.50 28.10
C VAL A 731 -1.54 38.47 29.63
N SER A 732 -2.24 37.51 30.24
CA SER A 732 -2.33 37.30 31.69
C SER A 732 -2.37 35.80 31.94
N ALA A 733 -1.43 35.30 32.74
CA ALA A 733 -1.31 33.87 33.00
C ALA A 733 -0.91 33.60 34.44
N TYR A 734 -1.42 32.50 34.99
CA TYR A 734 -0.97 31.96 36.26
C TYR A 734 0.03 30.84 36.01
N PHE A 735 1.12 30.84 36.74
CA PHE A 735 2.13 29.79 36.69
C PHE A 735 2.65 29.47 38.09
N LYS A 736 3.20 28.26 38.25
CA LYS A 736 3.76 27.80 39.50
C LYS A 736 5.27 27.70 39.36
N GLN A 737 5.99 28.12 40.39
CA GLN A 737 7.44 27.99 40.48
C GLN A 737 7.79 27.18 41.73
N ASP A 738 8.69 26.21 41.59
CA ASP A 738 9.29 25.52 42.73
C ASP A 738 10.31 26.44 43.41
N LEU A 739 9.97 26.98 44.57
CA LEU A 739 10.82 27.81 45.41
C LEU A 739 11.11 27.16 46.78
N TYR A 740 10.80 25.87 46.95
CA TYR A 740 10.96 25.19 48.23
C TYR A 740 12.44 25.13 48.65
N GLY A 741 12.73 25.48 49.89
CA GLY A 741 14.09 25.53 50.43
C GLY A 741 14.87 26.81 50.13
N TYR A 742 14.27 27.77 49.41
CA TYR A 742 14.84 29.10 49.22
C TYR A 742 14.19 30.12 50.16
N SER A 743 15.01 30.97 50.78
CA SER A 743 14.56 32.13 51.56
C SER A 743 15.44 33.33 51.25
N GLY A 744 14.85 34.45 50.86
CA GLY A 744 15.58 35.63 50.42
C GLY A 744 14.83 36.44 49.38
N LYS A 745 15.55 37.27 48.62
CA LYS A 745 14.99 38.07 47.53
C LYS A 745 15.37 37.48 46.18
N LEU A 746 14.41 37.36 45.26
CA LEU A 746 14.63 37.04 43.86
C LEU A 746 14.67 38.33 43.06
N SER A 747 15.68 38.47 42.21
CA SER A 747 15.93 39.69 41.43
C SER A 747 15.76 39.52 39.92
N CYS A 748 15.52 38.30 39.42
CA CYS A 748 15.49 38.02 37.99
C CYS A 748 14.34 37.06 37.61
N LEU A 749 13.74 37.31 36.44
CA LEU A 749 12.78 36.47 35.76
C LEU A 749 13.28 36.20 34.34
N CYS A 750 13.49 34.93 34.02
CA CYS A 750 13.93 34.48 32.72
C CYS A 750 12.72 34.02 31.90
N ILE A 751 12.63 34.49 30.65
CA ILE A 751 11.50 34.21 29.77
C ILE A 751 12.04 33.72 28.43
N CYS A 752 11.68 32.52 28.01
CA CYS A 752 11.94 31.99 26.68
C CYS A 752 10.67 32.11 25.84
N LEU A 753 10.71 32.98 24.83
CA LEU A 753 9.53 33.37 24.07
C LEU A 753 9.22 32.34 22.97
N SER A 754 7.98 31.85 22.92
CA SER A 754 7.51 30.80 21.98
C SER A 754 8.39 29.54 21.98
N CYS A 755 8.99 29.20 23.12
CA CYS A 755 9.90 28.05 23.23
C CYS A 755 9.16 26.71 23.43
N TYR A 756 7.84 26.75 23.63
CA TYR A 756 6.99 25.56 23.73
C TYR A 756 5.99 25.48 22.57
N LYS A 757 6.03 24.38 21.80
CA LYS A 757 5.16 24.15 20.62
C LYS A 757 3.96 23.22 20.87
N GLY A 758 3.81 22.64 22.06
CA GLY A 758 2.57 21.95 22.45
C GLY A 758 2.34 20.56 21.86
N VAL A 759 3.39 19.83 21.50
CA VAL A 759 3.28 18.48 20.92
C VAL A 759 3.61 17.35 21.92
N SER A 760 4.46 17.59 22.94
CA SER A 760 4.61 16.72 24.13
C SER A 760 5.15 17.51 25.33
N LYS A 761 4.75 17.21 26.56
CA LYS A 761 5.10 18.06 27.73
C LYS A 761 6.57 18.01 28.18
N GLN A 762 7.37 17.03 27.74
CA GLN A 762 8.74 16.87 28.25
C GLN A 762 9.86 16.89 27.20
N ASP A 763 9.55 16.86 25.91
CA ASP A 763 10.54 17.06 24.83
C ASP A 763 10.24 18.28 23.92
N SER A 764 9.22 19.10 24.23
CA SER A 764 8.83 20.23 23.37
C SER A 764 9.23 21.63 23.82
N VAL A 765 10.08 21.75 24.86
CA VAL A 765 10.71 23.02 25.26
C VAL A 765 12.09 23.14 24.62
N LEU A 766 12.19 23.92 23.55
CA LEU A 766 13.46 24.18 22.86
C LEU A 766 13.97 25.58 23.23
N ILE A 767 15.02 25.63 24.06
CA ILE A 767 15.65 26.89 24.49
C ILE A 767 16.71 27.33 23.46
N GLU A 768 16.31 28.20 22.53
CA GLU A 768 17.21 28.94 21.66
C GLU A 768 17.61 30.25 22.35
N SER A 769 18.91 30.58 22.41
CA SER A 769 19.40 31.82 23.06
C SER A 769 18.78 33.09 22.45
N SER A 770 18.48 33.07 21.14
CA SER A 770 17.81 34.16 20.43
C SER A 770 16.38 34.44 20.91
N LYS A 771 15.78 33.51 21.67
CA LYS A 771 14.42 33.58 22.24
C LYS A 771 14.36 33.89 23.71
N VAL A 772 15.49 34.01 24.38
CA VAL A 772 15.54 34.28 25.80
C VAL A 772 15.65 35.77 26.07
N VAL A 773 14.78 36.27 26.96
CA VAL A 773 14.82 37.62 27.52
C VAL A 773 14.85 37.55 29.05
N SER A 774 15.35 38.61 29.67
CA SER A 774 15.51 38.72 31.13
C SER A 774 14.78 39.93 31.67
N GLN A 775 14.04 39.78 32.77
CA GLN A 775 13.32 40.87 33.43
C GLN A 775 13.75 40.99 34.90
N VAL A 776 14.07 42.21 35.34
CA VAL A 776 14.35 42.47 36.75
C VAL A 776 13.04 42.43 37.55
N VAL A 777 13.02 41.66 38.64
CA VAL A 777 11.88 41.52 39.56
C VAL A 777 12.32 41.75 41.00
N ASN A 778 11.37 41.92 41.92
CA ASN A 778 11.66 42.03 43.35
C ASN A 778 10.65 41.18 44.12
N VAL A 779 10.98 39.91 44.34
CA VAL A 779 10.12 38.96 45.06
C VAL A 779 10.79 38.54 46.35
N SER A 780 10.13 38.73 47.49
CA SER A 780 10.60 38.25 48.79
C SER A 780 10.00 36.88 49.09
N VAL A 781 10.87 35.90 49.38
CA VAL A 781 10.52 34.51 49.66
C VAL A 781 10.84 34.19 51.11
N SER A 782 9.84 33.72 51.86
CA SER A 782 9.97 33.24 53.24
C SER A 782 9.96 31.71 53.29
N SER A 783 10.68 31.12 54.25
CA SER A 783 10.65 29.67 54.45
C SER A 783 9.31 29.22 55.04
N PRO A 784 8.83 28.02 54.69
CA PRO A 784 7.73 27.36 55.40
C PRO A 784 8.04 27.18 56.90
N VAL A 785 7.00 27.15 57.73
CA VAL A 785 7.14 26.93 59.18
C VAL A 785 7.57 25.48 59.44
N PRO A 786 8.65 25.21 60.19
CA PRO A 786 9.08 23.84 60.50
C PRO A 786 8.02 23.10 61.32
N HIS A 787 7.81 21.82 61.01
CA HIS A 787 6.90 20.95 61.76
C HIS A 787 7.66 20.03 62.72
N ALA A 788 7.04 19.69 63.86
CA ALA A 788 7.65 18.81 64.87
C ALA A 788 7.52 17.30 64.55
N LYS A 789 6.71 16.95 63.55
CA LYS A 789 6.50 15.58 63.07
C LYS A 789 7.04 15.46 61.65
N ALA A 790 7.30 14.24 61.18
CA ALA A 790 7.76 14.02 59.83
C ALA A 790 6.77 14.60 58.80
N THR A 791 7.27 15.32 57.81
CA THR A 791 6.50 15.96 56.73
C THR A 791 7.27 15.92 55.42
N VAL A 792 6.56 15.88 54.30
CA VAL A 792 7.15 16.06 52.95
C VAL A 792 6.78 17.44 52.43
N GLY A 793 7.77 18.31 52.25
CA GLY A 793 7.59 19.68 51.75
C GLY A 793 7.83 19.83 50.25
N ALA A 794 8.66 18.98 49.64
CA ALA A 794 8.88 18.93 48.19
C ALA A 794 9.40 17.57 47.71
N ILE A 795 9.17 17.25 46.44
CA ILE A 795 9.72 16.07 45.75
C ILE A 795 10.44 16.48 44.46
N ARG A 796 11.68 16.04 44.24
CA ARG A 796 12.45 16.34 43.02
C ARG A 796 13.24 15.11 42.54
N PRO A 797 13.44 14.95 41.21
CA PRO A 797 12.82 15.71 40.12
C PRO A 797 11.35 15.31 39.90
N PHE A 798 10.59 16.09 39.12
CA PHE A 798 9.20 15.75 38.76
C PHE A 798 9.07 14.71 37.66
N SER A 799 10.12 14.53 36.87
CA SER A 799 10.22 13.47 35.87
C SER A 799 11.37 12.57 36.25
N VAL A 800 11.12 11.27 36.34
CA VAL A 800 12.13 10.28 36.71
C VAL A 800 12.17 9.13 35.71
N ARG A 801 13.37 8.61 35.51
CA ARG A 801 13.71 7.40 34.74
C ARG A 801 14.27 6.34 35.68
N ASN A 802 14.55 5.16 35.13
CA ASN A 802 15.21 4.10 35.85
C ASN A 802 16.61 4.52 36.33
N GLY A 803 16.92 4.33 37.61
CA GLY A 803 18.20 4.70 38.23
C GLY A 803 18.30 6.15 38.67
N ASP A 804 17.27 6.98 38.44
CA ASP A 804 17.26 8.36 38.95
C ASP A 804 17.03 8.36 40.47
N ASP A 805 17.69 9.27 41.18
CA ASP A 805 17.43 9.52 42.59
C ASP A 805 16.20 10.43 42.75
N LEU A 806 15.16 9.93 43.41
CA LEU A 806 14.02 10.71 43.86
C LEU A 806 14.28 11.23 45.28
N GLU A 807 14.41 12.54 45.39
CA GLU A 807 14.66 13.25 46.64
C GLU A 807 13.37 13.87 47.18
N MET A 808 13.00 13.49 48.41
CA MET A 808 11.95 14.12 49.19
C MET A 808 12.59 15.04 50.22
N PHE A 809 12.25 16.33 50.16
CA PHE A 809 12.70 17.34 51.11
C PHE A 809 11.60 17.62 52.12
N GLY A 810 11.97 17.81 53.39
CA GLY A 810 11.00 17.96 54.46
C GLY A 810 11.63 17.82 55.84
N THR A 811 10.85 17.35 56.80
CA THR A 811 11.35 16.99 58.13
C THR A 811 11.28 15.47 58.26
N PHE A 812 12.40 14.81 58.56
CA PHE A 812 12.44 13.34 58.69
C PHE A 812 13.21 12.88 59.94
N ILE A 813 12.95 11.64 60.36
CA ILE A 813 13.61 10.99 61.49
C ILE A 813 14.65 10.01 60.91
N PRO A 814 15.97 10.26 61.06
CA PRO A 814 17.02 9.49 60.36
C PRO A 814 16.97 7.97 60.55
N ASP A 815 16.55 7.50 61.74
CA ASP A 815 16.56 6.07 62.09
C ASP A 815 15.23 5.35 61.81
N SER A 816 14.26 6.02 61.16
CA SER A 816 12.94 5.44 60.89
C SER A 816 12.89 4.64 59.58
N SER A 817 11.98 3.67 59.50
CA SER A 817 11.80 2.81 58.32
C SER A 817 10.75 3.40 57.36
N TYR A 818 11.20 4.27 56.47
CA TYR A 818 10.32 4.89 55.48
C TYR A 818 10.04 3.97 54.28
N ILE A 819 8.80 3.97 53.79
CA ILE A 819 8.36 3.24 52.59
C ILE A 819 7.69 4.21 51.62
N VAL A 820 8.19 4.27 50.39
CA VAL A 820 7.59 5.06 49.31
C VAL A 820 6.61 4.19 48.53
N ARG A 821 5.39 4.68 48.32
CA ARG A 821 4.34 4.01 47.54
C ARG A 821 3.86 4.89 46.40
N PHE A 822 3.67 4.29 45.24
CA PHE A 822 3.17 4.94 44.04
C PHE A 822 1.79 4.38 43.68
N ASN A 823 0.83 5.27 43.50
CA ASN A 823 -0.50 4.94 43.00
C ASN A 823 -0.74 5.66 41.67
N PRO A 824 -1.41 5.06 40.67
CA PRO A 824 -1.70 5.74 39.43
C PRO A 824 -2.48 7.06 39.67
N ALA A 825 -2.12 8.14 38.96
CA ALA A 825 -2.80 9.43 39.11
C ALA A 825 -4.16 9.50 38.38
N VAL A 826 -4.45 8.54 37.51
CA VAL A 826 -5.67 8.44 36.68
C VAL A 826 -6.29 7.05 36.78
N SER A 827 -7.63 7.00 36.71
CA SER A 827 -8.42 5.76 36.75
C SER A 827 -8.18 4.90 35.50
N GLY A 828 -7.70 3.66 35.68
CA GLY A 828 -7.34 2.75 34.58
C GLY A 828 -5.84 2.35 34.54
N GLY A 829 -5.00 3.02 35.34
CA GLY A 829 -3.58 2.73 35.49
C GLY A 829 -3.26 1.43 36.26
N ASP A 830 -4.26 0.71 36.78
CA ASP A 830 -4.06 -0.56 37.51
C ASP A 830 -3.45 -1.68 36.63
N LYS A 831 -3.46 -1.50 35.31
CA LYS A 831 -2.83 -2.40 34.33
C LYS A 831 -1.35 -2.06 34.06
N MET A 832 -0.87 -0.92 34.55
CA MET A 832 0.51 -0.46 34.35
C MET A 832 1.44 -1.03 35.42
N ALA A 833 2.70 -1.24 35.06
CA ALA A 833 3.71 -1.68 36.03
C ALA A 833 4.04 -0.52 36.98
N ALA A 834 3.75 -0.68 38.28
CA ALA A 834 4.07 0.34 39.27
C ALA A 834 5.60 0.51 39.41
N PRO A 835 6.12 1.75 39.42
CA PRO A 835 7.51 1.99 39.76
C PRO A 835 7.75 1.66 41.24
N THR A 836 9.00 1.39 41.59
CA THR A 836 9.41 1.25 43.00
C THR A 836 10.56 2.19 43.31
N CYS A 837 10.75 2.52 44.59
CA CYS A 837 11.85 3.37 45.03
C CYS A 837 12.54 2.76 46.24
N ALA A 838 13.82 2.44 46.11
CA ALA A 838 14.62 1.87 47.20
C ALA A 838 15.24 3.00 48.03
N VAL A 839 14.82 3.17 49.28
CA VAL A 839 15.35 4.23 50.15
C VAL A 839 16.83 3.99 50.41
N GLN A 840 17.67 4.93 49.95
CA GLN A 840 19.12 4.84 50.08
C GLN A 840 19.62 5.62 51.31
N LYS A 841 19.05 6.81 51.56
CA LYS A 841 19.56 7.72 52.59
C LYS A 841 18.44 8.54 53.20
N VAL A 842 18.44 8.65 54.53
CA VAL A 842 17.53 9.51 55.30
C VAL A 842 18.37 10.42 56.20
N THR A 843 18.10 11.72 56.12
CA THR A 843 18.66 12.76 56.99
C THR A 843 17.51 13.56 57.61
N THR A 844 17.79 14.46 58.54
CA THR A 844 16.74 15.29 59.15
C THR A 844 15.98 16.18 58.15
N GLY A 845 16.55 16.44 56.97
CA GLY A 845 15.99 17.34 55.95
C GLY A 845 15.70 16.73 54.58
N VAL A 846 16.26 15.55 54.28
CA VAL A 846 16.19 14.91 52.96
C VAL A 846 16.09 13.40 53.10
N LEU A 847 15.16 12.80 52.37
CA LEU A 847 15.08 11.37 52.10
C LEU A 847 15.35 11.16 50.60
N THR A 848 16.36 10.34 50.29
CA THR A 848 16.71 9.98 48.91
C THR A 848 16.41 8.52 48.68
N CYS A 849 15.72 8.21 47.59
CA CYS A 849 15.47 6.84 47.16
C CYS A 849 15.77 6.68 45.66
N GLU A 850 16.30 5.53 45.26
CA GLU A 850 16.64 5.24 43.88
C GLU A 850 15.44 4.62 43.15
N MET A 851 15.06 5.22 42.03
CA MET A 851 13.92 4.80 41.22
C MET A 851 14.25 3.52 40.45
N GLN A 852 13.37 2.53 40.54
CA GLN A 852 13.39 1.31 39.75
C GLN A 852 12.16 1.34 38.82
N VAL A 853 12.42 1.56 37.54
CA VAL A 853 11.40 1.73 36.49
C VAL A 853 11.60 0.66 35.43
N GLN A 854 10.58 -0.16 35.23
CA GLN A 854 10.59 -1.26 34.27
C GLN A 854 9.75 -0.93 33.03
N ALA A 855 9.83 -1.77 32.00
CA ALA A 855 9.01 -1.60 30.82
C ALA A 855 7.52 -1.73 31.19
N GLY A 856 6.67 -0.87 30.62
CA GLY A 856 5.25 -0.82 31.00
C GLY A 856 4.90 0.14 32.13
N THR A 857 5.89 0.81 32.75
CA THR A 857 5.65 1.95 33.63
C THR A 857 5.52 3.24 32.82
N VAL A 858 4.36 3.88 32.85
CA VAL A 858 4.07 5.08 32.04
C VAL A 858 3.17 6.06 32.78
N GLY A 859 3.30 7.35 32.46
CA GLY A 859 2.40 8.40 32.92
C GLY A 859 2.64 8.92 34.35
N GLY A 860 1.58 9.50 34.92
CA GLY A 860 1.61 10.19 36.21
C GLY A 860 1.31 9.27 37.40
N TRP A 861 2.10 9.42 38.47
CA TRP A 861 2.02 8.62 39.69
C TRP A 861 1.90 9.52 40.93
N ASN A 862 0.87 9.26 41.74
CA ASN A 862 0.71 9.83 43.07
C ASN A 862 1.71 9.16 44.03
N VAL A 863 2.59 9.95 44.62
CA VAL A 863 3.57 9.53 45.61
C VAL A 863 2.98 9.65 47.00
N SER A 864 3.16 8.61 47.80
CA SER A 864 2.84 8.58 49.23
C SER A 864 4.03 8.05 50.01
N LEU A 865 4.24 8.59 51.21
CA LEU A 865 5.32 8.19 52.10
C LEU A 865 4.72 7.65 53.39
N LEU A 866 5.22 6.49 53.83
CA LEU A 866 4.85 5.85 55.08
C LEU A 866 6.06 5.80 55.99
N ASP A 867 5.84 5.98 57.29
CA ASP A 867 6.81 5.71 58.36
C ASP A 867 6.32 4.47 59.11
N GLY A 868 6.91 3.30 58.80
CA GLY A 868 6.33 2.01 59.15
C GLY A 868 4.96 1.82 58.50
N GLU A 869 3.88 1.91 59.29
CA GLU A 869 2.49 1.86 58.80
C GLU A 869 1.80 3.23 58.80
N ALA A 870 2.40 4.26 59.40
CA ALA A 870 1.77 5.57 59.55
C ALA A 870 2.02 6.46 58.31
N PRO A 871 1.00 7.12 57.73
CA PRO A 871 1.20 8.03 56.61
C PRO A 871 1.90 9.32 57.04
N VAL A 872 2.93 9.70 56.27
CA VAL A 872 3.62 10.98 56.41
C VAL A 872 2.88 12.02 55.56
N PRO A 873 2.38 13.12 56.15
CA PRO A 873 1.63 14.13 55.42
C PRO A 873 2.52 14.98 54.52
N PHE A 874 1.97 15.35 53.37
CA PHE A 874 2.54 16.35 52.46
C PHE A 874 2.10 17.74 52.89
N GLU A 875 3.05 18.69 52.95
CA GLU A 875 2.77 20.07 53.31
C GLU A 875 1.90 20.77 52.24
N GLU A 876 1.18 21.81 52.66
CA GLU A 876 0.40 22.62 51.74
C GLU A 876 1.33 23.28 50.71
N GLY A 877 1.07 23.03 49.42
CA GLY A 877 1.93 23.50 48.33
C GLY A 877 3.02 22.52 47.89
N ALA A 878 3.16 21.35 48.53
CA ALA A 878 3.99 20.25 48.04
C ALA A 878 3.36 19.58 46.80
N VAL A 879 4.19 19.10 45.88
CA VAL A 879 3.76 18.21 44.81
C VAL A 879 3.86 16.77 45.31
N ASN A 880 2.79 16.01 45.08
CA ASN A 880 2.70 14.60 45.39
C ASN A 880 2.48 13.75 44.13
N THR A 881 2.74 14.31 42.95
CA THR A 881 2.59 13.63 41.67
C THR A 881 3.87 13.75 40.87
N ILE A 882 4.41 12.63 40.42
CA ILE A 882 5.57 12.59 39.52
C ILE A 882 5.17 12.00 38.18
N HIS A 883 5.91 12.34 37.13
CA HIS A 883 5.84 11.69 35.84
C HIS A 883 6.96 10.65 35.76
N VAL A 884 6.63 9.41 35.39
CA VAL A 884 7.64 8.35 35.25
C VAL A 884 7.77 8.01 33.78
N LEU A 885 8.99 8.13 33.26
CA LEU A 885 9.30 7.83 31.87
C LEU A 885 9.79 6.38 31.77
N PRO A 886 9.18 5.56 30.89
CA PRO A 886 9.68 4.20 30.64
C PRO A 886 11.11 4.25 30.08
N PRO A 887 11.89 3.17 30.24
CA PRO A 887 13.17 3.02 29.57
C PRO A 887 13.01 3.05 28.04
N ASP A 888 13.99 3.61 27.32
CA ASP A 888 13.95 3.67 25.86
C ASP A 888 14.04 2.25 25.25
N PRO A 889 13.26 1.93 24.19
CA PRO A 889 13.28 0.62 23.56
C PRO A 889 14.57 0.41 22.77
N LEU A 890 15.14 -0.80 22.84
CA LEU A 890 16.34 -1.16 22.09
C LEU A 890 16.06 -2.39 21.24
N VAL A 891 16.28 -2.30 19.93
CA VAL A 891 16.26 -3.45 19.02
C VAL A 891 17.68 -3.97 18.82
N GLU A 892 17.94 -5.22 19.19
CA GLU A 892 19.24 -5.86 19.02
C GLU A 892 19.31 -6.58 17.66
N PHE A 893 18.23 -7.26 17.26
CA PHE A 893 18.10 -7.90 15.94
C PHE A 893 16.63 -8.16 15.57
N ALA A 894 16.36 -8.43 14.29
CA ALA A 894 15.05 -8.89 13.83
C ALA A 894 15.09 -10.38 13.42
N ALA A 895 13.97 -11.08 13.64
CA ALA A 895 13.76 -12.48 13.30
C ALA A 895 12.45 -12.65 12.50
N GLY A 896 12.33 -13.78 11.80
CA GLY A 896 11.20 -14.10 10.92
C GLY A 896 11.60 -14.27 9.46
N ASN A 897 10.71 -14.87 8.66
CA ASN A 897 10.99 -15.20 7.26
C ASN A 897 11.30 -13.95 6.42
N CYS A 898 10.59 -12.84 6.68
CA CYS A 898 10.87 -11.55 6.06
C CYS A 898 12.23 -11.00 6.52
N ALA A 899 12.52 -10.98 7.82
CA ALA A 899 13.80 -10.49 8.32
C ALA A 899 14.99 -11.25 7.70
N ALA A 900 14.85 -12.57 7.51
CA ALA A 900 15.86 -13.44 6.91
C ALA A 900 16.02 -13.26 5.40
N ALA A 901 14.94 -12.98 4.65
CA ALA A 901 14.97 -12.85 3.20
C ALA A 901 13.96 -11.82 2.68
N SER A 902 14.44 -10.86 1.88
CA SER A 902 13.69 -9.71 1.35
C SER A 902 12.50 -10.13 0.48
N VAL A 903 12.62 -11.23 -0.27
CA VAL A 903 11.52 -11.80 -1.06
C VAL A 903 10.31 -12.20 -0.21
N ASN A 904 10.51 -12.51 1.08
CA ASN A 904 9.43 -12.88 1.99
C ASN A 904 8.82 -11.67 2.71
N CYS A 905 9.35 -10.46 2.49
CA CYS A 905 8.79 -9.22 3.04
C CYS A 905 7.65 -8.71 2.16
N VAL A 906 6.49 -9.35 2.29
CA VAL A 906 5.24 -8.97 1.61
C VAL A 906 4.21 -8.47 2.61
N THR A 907 3.13 -7.85 2.14
CA THR A 907 1.99 -7.51 3.01
C THR A 907 1.45 -8.77 3.70
N GLY A 908 1.29 -8.70 5.02
CA GLY A 908 0.95 -9.82 5.90
C GLY A 908 2.16 -10.54 6.51
N ALA A 909 3.39 -10.25 6.07
CA ALA A 909 4.58 -10.86 6.65
C ALA A 909 4.83 -10.34 8.07
N GLU A 910 5.12 -11.27 8.98
CA GLU A 910 5.50 -10.94 10.36
C GLU A 910 7.00 -10.65 10.46
N VAL A 911 7.33 -9.58 11.19
CA VAL A 911 8.68 -9.24 11.61
C VAL A 911 8.71 -9.20 13.13
N ILE A 912 9.63 -9.95 13.73
CA ILE A 912 9.79 -10.01 15.18
C ILE A 912 11.07 -9.28 15.55
N PHE A 913 10.95 -8.11 16.18
CA PHE A 913 12.10 -7.41 16.73
C PHE A 913 12.42 -7.97 18.12
N ARG A 914 13.67 -8.37 18.33
CA ARG A 914 14.20 -8.88 19.60
C ARG A 914 15.13 -7.86 20.21
N GLY A 915 14.96 -7.62 21.50
CA GLY A 915 15.59 -6.49 22.15
C GLY A 915 15.24 -6.34 23.62
N LYS A 916 15.16 -5.09 24.08
CA LYS A 916 14.87 -4.72 25.47
C LYS A 916 13.88 -3.55 25.54
N ASN A 917 13.16 -3.47 26.65
CA ASN A 917 12.31 -2.34 27.03
C ASN A 917 11.10 -2.06 26.12
N PHE A 918 10.61 -3.05 25.38
CA PHE A 918 9.29 -2.88 24.75
C PHE A 918 8.18 -2.94 25.81
N ASN A 919 7.09 -2.22 25.61
CA ASN A 919 6.03 -2.10 26.60
C ASN A 919 5.08 -3.32 26.53
N PRO A 920 5.02 -4.18 27.57
CA PRO A 920 4.21 -5.40 27.54
C PRO A 920 2.73 -5.17 27.91
N VAL A 921 2.34 -3.96 28.33
CA VAL A 921 0.99 -3.68 28.85
C VAL A 921 -0.06 -3.87 27.76
N HIS A 922 0.21 -3.38 26.54
CA HIS A 922 -0.67 -3.52 25.39
C HIS A 922 0.07 -3.19 24.08
N PRO A 923 -0.23 -3.86 22.94
CA PRO A 923 0.44 -3.62 21.66
C PRO A 923 0.49 -2.13 21.25
N LEU A 924 -0.62 -1.41 21.44
CA LEU A 924 -0.75 0.04 21.12
C LEU A 924 0.18 0.98 21.93
N TYR A 925 0.89 0.48 22.95
CA TYR A 925 1.91 1.25 23.66
C TYR A 925 3.28 1.19 22.98
N ASN A 926 3.38 0.46 21.88
CA ASN A 926 4.56 0.36 21.05
C ASN A 926 4.17 0.79 19.63
N ASP A 927 5.10 1.43 18.94
CA ASP A 927 4.92 1.84 17.55
C ASP A 927 6.20 1.54 16.78
N VAL A 928 6.01 1.05 15.55
CA VAL A 928 7.09 0.78 14.62
C VAL A 928 6.85 1.60 13.37
N VAL A 929 7.70 2.61 13.19
CA VAL A 929 7.66 3.53 12.06
C VAL A 929 8.59 2.99 10.97
N VAL A 930 8.07 2.86 9.76
CA VAL A 930 8.84 2.39 8.60
C VAL A 930 8.87 3.46 7.50
N GLY A 931 10.06 3.97 7.21
CA GLY A 931 10.28 5.08 6.29
C GLY A 931 9.71 6.39 6.80
N ASP A 932 9.02 7.13 5.93
CA ASP A 932 8.35 8.38 6.29
C ASP A 932 6.90 8.14 6.70
N ALA A 933 6.64 8.26 8.01
CA ALA A 933 5.31 8.14 8.62
C ALA A 933 4.31 9.20 8.13
N ALA A 934 4.79 10.36 7.66
CA ALA A 934 3.94 11.45 7.16
C ALA A 934 3.56 11.27 5.68
N SER A 935 4.12 10.26 4.99
CA SER A 935 3.73 9.97 3.61
C SER A 935 2.25 9.56 3.53
N ALA A 936 1.55 9.99 2.48
CA ALA A 936 0.13 9.69 2.28
C ALA A 936 -0.19 8.17 2.17
N ASN A 937 0.84 7.34 1.97
CA ASN A 937 0.73 5.88 1.86
C ASN A 937 1.96 5.20 2.47
N PRO A 938 2.11 5.18 3.82
CA PRO A 938 3.29 4.67 4.50
C PRO A 938 3.31 3.13 4.50
N ILE A 939 4.51 2.54 4.58
CA ILE A 939 4.61 1.12 4.94
C ILE A 939 4.26 1.04 6.42
N LEU A 940 3.27 0.21 6.76
CA LEU A 940 2.86 0.04 8.16
C LEU A 940 3.44 -1.25 8.70
N CYS A 941 3.87 -1.23 9.95
CA CYS A 941 4.32 -2.39 10.71
C CYS A 941 3.45 -2.41 11.97
N ARG A 942 2.26 -3.04 11.84
CA ARG A 942 1.24 -2.99 12.89
C ARG A 942 1.64 -3.91 14.02
N VAL A 943 1.90 -3.35 15.20
CA VAL A 943 2.25 -4.13 16.38
C VAL A 943 1.05 -4.98 16.81
N THR A 944 1.20 -6.30 16.75
CA THR A 944 0.18 -7.27 17.14
C THR A 944 0.36 -7.75 18.58
N ASN A 945 1.61 -7.85 19.02
CA ASN A 945 1.97 -8.27 20.37
C ASN A 945 3.30 -7.64 20.81
N ALA A 946 3.48 -7.48 22.12
CA ALA A 946 4.72 -6.99 22.70
C ALA A 946 4.97 -7.66 24.06
N THR A 947 6.20 -8.10 24.27
CA THR A 947 6.77 -8.45 25.57
C THR A 947 7.96 -7.56 25.83
N GLU A 948 8.54 -7.55 27.03
CA GLU A 948 9.72 -6.72 27.32
C GLU A 948 10.93 -6.97 26.40
N LYS A 949 10.98 -8.13 25.71
CA LYS A 949 12.09 -8.56 24.87
C LYS A 949 11.74 -8.81 23.41
N GLU A 950 10.46 -8.91 23.08
CA GLU A 950 10.00 -9.27 21.73
C GLU A 950 8.85 -8.35 21.32
N LEU A 951 8.96 -7.76 20.14
CA LEU A 951 7.93 -6.92 19.54
C LEU A 951 7.53 -7.53 18.19
N PHE A 952 6.26 -7.92 18.08
CA PHE A 952 5.71 -8.58 16.91
C PHE A 952 4.97 -7.54 16.08
N CYS A 953 5.34 -7.41 14.80
CA CYS A 953 4.61 -6.57 13.86
C CYS A 953 4.26 -7.32 12.59
N VAL A 954 3.12 -6.95 12.01
CA VAL A 954 2.70 -7.41 10.69
C VAL A 954 2.84 -6.28 9.68
N LEU A 955 3.55 -6.53 8.60
CA LEU A 955 3.79 -5.56 7.53
C LEU A 955 2.53 -5.36 6.68
N SER A 956 2.24 -4.10 6.36
CA SER A 956 1.30 -3.71 5.33
C SER A 956 2.03 -2.78 4.38
N ILE A 957 2.43 -3.35 3.24
CA ILE A 957 3.23 -2.69 2.21
C ILE A 957 2.25 -2.21 1.14
N PRO A 958 2.10 -0.89 0.98
CA PRO A 958 1.24 -0.37 -0.05
C PRO A 958 1.82 -0.54 -1.45
N ARG A 959 0.94 -0.51 -2.46
CA ARG A 959 1.35 -0.60 -3.87
C ARG A 959 2.34 0.50 -4.23
N GLY A 960 3.42 0.12 -4.92
CA GLY A 960 4.53 1.01 -5.29
C GLY A 960 5.65 1.11 -4.25
N LYS A 961 5.55 0.43 -3.11
CA LYS A 961 6.61 0.34 -2.08
C LYS A 961 7.14 -1.08 -1.89
N GLU A 962 6.84 -2.00 -2.81
CA GLU A 962 7.29 -3.40 -2.76
C GLU A 962 8.79 -3.57 -2.99
N HIS A 963 9.48 -2.51 -3.39
CA HIS A 963 10.92 -2.50 -3.63
C HIS A 963 11.56 -1.28 -2.96
N GLY A 964 12.70 -1.48 -2.31
CA GLY A 964 13.48 -0.37 -1.73
C GLY A 964 14.05 -0.67 -0.34
N LYS A 965 14.70 0.33 0.24
CA LYS A 965 15.27 0.28 1.59
C LYS A 965 14.65 1.41 2.43
N TYR A 966 14.01 1.05 3.53
CA TYR A 966 13.26 1.97 4.39
C TYR A 966 13.80 1.92 5.81
N SER A 967 14.02 3.05 6.45
CA SER A 967 14.44 3.10 7.87
C SER A 967 13.34 2.53 8.77
N ILE A 968 13.72 1.85 9.84
CA ILE A 968 12.80 1.37 10.87
C ILE A 968 13.15 2.11 12.16
N GLN A 969 12.14 2.67 12.81
CA GLN A 969 12.25 3.27 14.12
C GLN A 969 11.23 2.64 15.05
N VAL A 970 11.59 2.43 16.31
CA VAL A 970 10.70 1.93 17.36
C VAL A 970 10.59 2.98 18.44
N ARG A 971 9.36 3.21 18.92
CA ARG A 971 9.09 4.09 20.06
C ARG A 971 8.02 3.49 20.96
N VAL A 972 8.08 3.83 22.24
CA VAL A 972 7.08 3.42 23.24
C VAL A 972 6.32 4.64 23.73
N ARG A 973 5.07 4.46 24.15
CA ARG A 973 4.31 5.53 24.78
C ARG A 973 4.91 5.91 26.12
N VAL A 974 4.95 7.20 26.42
CA VAL A 974 5.34 7.75 27.73
C VAL A 974 4.11 8.22 28.54
N SER A 975 2.96 8.41 27.88
CA SER A 975 1.66 8.69 28.48
C SER A 975 0.52 8.14 27.61
N GLU A 976 -0.74 8.38 27.97
CA GLU A 976 -1.92 7.97 27.17
C GLU A 976 -1.99 8.62 25.79
N THR A 977 -1.28 9.73 25.55
CA THR A 977 -1.34 10.47 24.28
C THR A 977 0.03 10.76 23.67
N GLU A 978 1.12 10.54 24.42
CA GLU A 978 2.46 10.94 24.00
C GLU A 978 3.37 9.74 23.77
N TRP A 979 4.19 9.85 22.73
CA TRP A 979 5.26 8.91 22.38
C TRP A 979 6.60 9.39 22.93
N GLY A 980 7.45 8.45 23.34
CA GLY A 980 8.85 8.71 23.67
C GLY A 980 9.71 8.86 22.42
N ALA A 981 11.02 8.99 22.64
CA ALA A 981 11.99 9.17 21.56
C ALA A 981 12.02 7.98 20.59
N GLU A 982 12.11 8.27 19.29
CA GLU A 982 12.30 7.29 18.23
C GLU A 982 13.70 6.68 18.30
N GLN A 983 13.75 5.37 18.52
CA GLN A 983 14.99 4.60 18.56
C GLN A 983 15.18 3.90 17.22
N SER A 984 16.37 4.02 16.66
CA SER A 984 16.68 3.37 15.38
C SER A 984 16.65 1.85 15.54
N ALA A 985 16.04 1.18 14.58
CA ALA A 985 15.86 -0.27 14.56
C ALA A 985 16.33 -0.88 13.23
N GLY A 986 17.28 -0.24 12.55
CA GLY A 986 17.82 -0.67 11.26
C GLY A 986 16.92 -0.32 10.07
N PHE A 987 16.93 -1.18 9.06
CA PHE A 987 16.25 -0.95 7.78
C PHE A 987 15.47 -2.16 7.30
N LEU A 988 14.28 -1.92 6.77
CA LEU A 988 13.48 -2.86 6.01
C LEU A 988 13.94 -2.82 4.54
N VAL A 989 14.23 -3.98 3.96
CA VAL A 989 14.64 -4.14 2.56
C VAL A 989 13.58 -4.95 1.83
N LEU A 990 12.96 -4.35 0.83
CA LEU A 990 11.87 -4.93 0.04
C LEU A 990 12.34 -5.19 -1.39
N GLY A 991 11.90 -6.30 -1.98
CA GLY A 991 12.09 -6.61 -3.39
C GLY A 991 13.54 -6.89 -3.83
N ALA A 992 14.45 -7.25 -2.91
CA ALA A 992 15.87 -7.45 -3.21
C ALA A 992 16.27 -8.92 -3.48
N GLY A 993 15.31 -9.86 -3.46
CA GLY A 993 15.53 -11.29 -3.74
C GLY A 993 15.68 -12.17 -2.50
N ALA A 994 15.88 -13.48 -2.72
CA ALA A 994 15.93 -14.50 -1.66
C ALA A 994 17.23 -14.48 -0.83
N ASP A 995 18.35 -14.08 -1.44
CA ASP A 995 19.67 -14.09 -0.81
C ASP A 995 20.00 -12.79 -0.05
N VAL A 996 19.10 -11.79 -0.09
CA VAL A 996 19.28 -10.51 0.60
C VAL A 996 18.37 -10.49 1.82
N PRO A 997 18.88 -10.23 3.05
CA PRO A 997 18.03 -10.18 4.22
C PRO A 997 17.07 -8.99 4.15
N GLY A 998 15.81 -9.24 4.51
CA GLY A 998 14.76 -8.23 4.50
C GLY A 998 14.86 -7.26 5.69
N TRP A 999 15.65 -7.58 6.70
CA TRP A 999 16.06 -6.64 7.74
C TRP A 999 17.58 -6.47 7.77
N LYS A 1000 18.05 -5.24 7.93
CA LYS A 1000 19.47 -4.92 8.09
C LYS A 1000 19.68 -3.99 9.28
N ALA A 1001 20.61 -4.33 10.16
CA ALA A 1001 21.03 -3.46 11.25
C ALA A 1001 21.58 -2.12 10.73
N ASP A 1002 21.55 -1.10 11.59
CA ASP A 1002 22.26 0.16 11.33
C ASP A 1002 23.76 -0.10 11.25
N SER A 1003 24.38 0.23 10.12
CA SER A 1003 25.83 0.27 10.02
C SER A 1003 26.36 1.54 10.67
N VAL A 1004 26.26 1.63 11.99
CA VAL A 1004 27.06 2.57 12.80
C VAL A 1004 28.17 1.74 13.44
N PRO A 1005 29.46 2.09 13.27
CA PRO A 1005 30.53 1.44 14.04
C PRO A 1005 30.20 1.59 15.52
N PRO A 1006 30.37 0.55 16.36
CA PRO A 1006 30.01 0.65 17.77
C PRO A 1006 30.64 1.90 18.37
N SER A 1007 29.81 2.77 18.94
CA SER A 1007 30.26 3.88 19.76
C SER A 1007 31.11 3.29 20.88
N VAL A 1008 32.39 3.65 20.86
CA VAL A 1008 33.32 3.33 21.93
C VAL A 1008 32.73 3.94 23.21
N PRO A 1009 32.47 3.14 24.27
CA PRO A 1009 32.08 3.71 25.54
C PRO A 1009 33.24 4.56 26.04
N VAL A 1010 32.98 5.85 26.26
CA VAL A 1010 33.88 6.71 27.03
C VAL A 1010 33.78 6.25 28.49
N ALA A 1011 34.68 5.37 28.89
CA ALA A 1011 35.00 5.15 30.29
C ALA A 1011 36.49 4.76 30.40
N GLY A 1012 37.24 5.57 31.15
CA GLY A 1012 38.69 5.47 31.27
C GLY A 1012 39.19 4.15 31.84
N GLY A 1013 40.33 3.67 31.34
CA GLY A 1013 41.02 2.52 31.92
C GLY A 1013 42.16 1.96 31.06
N ASN A 1014 43.38 2.46 31.30
CA ASN A 1014 44.71 1.89 31.01
C ASN A 1014 44.97 1.14 29.69
N ASN A 1015 45.67 1.87 28.81
CA ASN A 1015 45.99 1.56 27.43
C ASN A 1015 47.37 0.88 27.27
N LYS A 1016 47.46 -0.47 27.39
CA LYS A 1016 48.68 -1.22 27.01
C LYS A 1016 48.46 -2.54 26.23
N TYR A 1017 47.23 -3.03 26.08
CA TYR A 1017 46.98 -4.33 25.44
C TYR A 1017 46.41 -4.25 24.01
N VAL A 1018 45.87 -3.11 23.59
CA VAL A 1018 45.21 -2.95 22.27
C VAL A 1018 46.21 -2.89 21.11
N VAL A 1019 47.41 -2.34 21.33
CA VAL A 1019 48.44 -2.23 20.29
C VAL A 1019 49.03 -3.59 19.90
N ILE A 1020 49.12 -4.53 20.85
CA ILE A 1020 49.70 -5.87 20.60
C ILE A 1020 48.75 -6.72 19.74
N ILE A 1021 47.42 -6.61 19.96
CA ILE A 1021 46.42 -7.37 19.20
C ILE A 1021 46.32 -6.86 17.77
N ILE A 1022 46.37 -5.54 17.54
CA ILE A 1022 46.33 -4.95 16.19
C ILE A 1022 47.56 -5.37 15.37
N VAL A 1023 48.75 -5.38 15.98
CA VAL A 1023 49.99 -5.84 15.32
C VAL A 1023 49.94 -7.35 15.03
N ALA A 1024 49.38 -8.16 15.94
CA ALA A 1024 49.22 -9.59 15.71
C ALA A 1024 48.24 -9.90 14.57
N VAL A 1025 47.09 -9.21 14.52
CA VAL A 1025 46.09 -9.39 13.45
C VAL A 1025 46.65 -8.95 12.10
N LEU A 1026 47.30 -7.78 12.03
CA LEU A 1026 47.96 -7.32 10.80
C LEU A 1026 49.07 -8.28 10.36
N GLY A 1027 49.84 -8.84 11.30
CA GLY A 1027 50.85 -9.86 11.03
C GLY A 1027 50.25 -11.15 10.46
N THR A 1028 49.12 -11.61 11.00
CA THR A 1028 48.43 -12.81 10.47
C THR A 1028 47.84 -12.60 9.08
N VAL A 1029 47.29 -11.42 8.81
CA VAL A 1029 46.77 -11.06 7.47
C VAL A 1029 47.92 -10.98 6.46
N LEU A 1030 49.07 -10.40 6.85
CA LEU A 1030 50.25 -10.34 5.99
C LEU A 1030 50.81 -11.74 5.69
N LEU A 1031 50.85 -12.62 6.70
CA LEU A 1031 51.30 -14.00 6.52
C LEU A 1031 50.35 -14.78 5.58
N ALA A 1032 49.04 -14.61 5.72
CA ALA A 1032 48.04 -15.24 4.86
C ALA A 1032 48.17 -14.76 3.40
N LEU A 1033 48.43 -13.47 3.19
CA LEU A 1033 48.68 -12.92 1.86
C LEU A 1033 49.98 -13.47 1.25
N ILE A 1034 51.05 -13.60 2.04
CA ILE A 1034 52.31 -14.21 1.56
C ILE A 1034 52.07 -15.67 1.18
N VAL A 1035 51.34 -16.44 2.00
CA VAL A 1035 51.00 -17.83 1.68
C VAL A 1035 50.14 -17.90 0.41
N ALA A 1036 49.16 -17.01 0.24
CA ALA A 1036 48.34 -16.97 -0.97
C ALA A 1036 49.16 -16.65 -2.23
N VAL A 1037 50.12 -15.72 -2.14
CA VAL A 1037 51.04 -15.39 -3.24
C VAL A 1037 51.98 -16.56 -3.53
N VAL A 1038 52.49 -17.25 -2.50
CA VAL A 1038 53.33 -18.45 -2.66
C VAL A 1038 52.53 -19.59 -3.30
N VAL A 1039 51.28 -19.81 -2.87
CA VAL A 1039 50.38 -20.81 -3.47
C VAL A 1039 50.05 -20.46 -4.93
N MET A 1040 49.78 -19.19 -5.25
CA MET A 1040 49.61 -18.74 -6.63
C MET A 1040 50.89 -18.95 -7.44
N TYR A 1041 52.06 -18.65 -6.89
CA TYR A 1041 53.35 -18.85 -7.56
C TYR A 1041 53.62 -20.33 -7.84
N PHE A 1042 53.32 -21.22 -6.89
CA PHE A 1042 53.42 -22.67 -7.09
C PHE A 1042 52.35 -23.20 -8.05
N ARG A 1043 51.12 -22.67 -8.05
CA ARG A 1043 50.09 -23.01 -9.04
C ARG A 1043 50.45 -22.53 -10.44
N PHE A 1044 51.06 -21.36 -10.58
CA PHE A 1044 51.58 -20.87 -11.87
C PHE A 1044 52.77 -21.69 -12.36
N ARG A 1045 53.69 -22.13 -11.47
CA ARG A 1045 54.75 -23.07 -11.83
C ARG A 1045 54.22 -24.46 -12.21
N ALA A 1046 53.19 -24.95 -11.53
CA ALA A 1046 52.55 -26.23 -11.86
C ALA A 1046 51.77 -26.16 -13.18
N ALA A 1047 51.17 -25.02 -13.51
CA ALA A 1047 50.52 -24.77 -14.80
C ALA A 1047 51.55 -24.60 -15.94
N ALA A 1048 52.72 -24.02 -15.67
CA ALA A 1048 53.81 -23.91 -16.64
C ALA A 1048 54.47 -25.27 -16.97
N MET A 1049 54.51 -26.22 -16.03
CA MET A 1049 54.99 -27.60 -16.31
C MET A 1049 53.99 -28.47 -17.07
N LYS A 1050 52.72 -28.04 -17.23
CA LYS A 1050 51.69 -28.78 -17.98
C LYS A 1050 51.53 -28.29 -19.44
N ALA A 1051 52.12 -27.14 -19.77
CA ALA A 1051 52.13 -26.59 -21.13
C ALA A 1051 53.28 -27.13 -22.00
N ASP A 1052 54.30 -27.77 -21.42
CA ASP A 1052 55.41 -28.39 -22.16
C ASP A 1052 55.12 -29.83 -22.65
N GLU A 1053 54.11 -30.53 -22.11
CA GLU A 1053 53.71 -31.87 -22.58
C GLU A 1053 52.75 -31.84 -23.78
N GLU A 1054 51.96 -30.77 -23.97
CA GLU A 1054 51.02 -30.66 -25.10
C GLU A 1054 51.67 -30.10 -26.39
N ILE A 1055 52.79 -29.37 -26.27
CA ILE A 1055 53.53 -28.81 -27.41
C ILE A 1055 54.34 -29.90 -28.15
N ILE A 1056 54.74 -30.97 -27.47
CA ILE A 1056 55.48 -32.10 -28.07
C ILE A 1056 54.57 -33.03 -28.89
N SER A 1057 53.26 -33.09 -28.61
CA SER A 1057 52.32 -33.89 -29.42
C SER A 1057 51.89 -33.23 -30.74
N LEU A 1058 51.98 -31.90 -30.83
CA LEU A 1058 51.57 -31.15 -32.02
C LEU A 1058 52.67 -31.12 -33.09
N GLU A 1059 53.94 -31.09 -32.69
CA GLU A 1059 55.09 -31.17 -33.62
C GLU A 1059 55.24 -32.57 -34.26
N LEU A 1060 54.81 -33.64 -33.58
CA LEU A 1060 54.84 -35.01 -34.13
C LEU A 1060 53.72 -35.29 -35.15
N GLN A 1061 52.61 -34.54 -35.11
CA GLN A 1061 51.50 -34.67 -36.06
C GLN A 1061 51.71 -33.85 -37.34
N LEU A 1062 52.49 -32.76 -37.28
CA LEU A 1062 52.85 -31.95 -38.45
C LEU A 1062 54.02 -32.54 -39.27
N LEU A 1063 54.86 -33.40 -38.67
CA LEU A 1063 55.95 -34.11 -39.35
C LEU A 1063 55.48 -35.32 -40.17
N ASN A 1064 54.29 -35.88 -39.90
CA ASN A 1064 53.72 -37.03 -40.65
C ASN A 1064 52.81 -36.63 -41.83
N ALA A 1065 52.48 -35.35 -42.01
CA ALA A 1065 51.67 -34.87 -43.14
C ALA A 1065 52.52 -34.27 -44.29
N GLY A 1066 53.85 -34.23 -44.13
CA GLY A 1066 54.79 -33.67 -45.10
C GLY A 1066 55.51 -34.69 -45.99
N HIS A 1067 55.23 -35.99 -45.87
CA HIS A 1067 55.99 -37.05 -46.54
C HIS A 1067 55.26 -37.76 -47.71
N GLU A 1068 54.21 -37.17 -48.27
CA GLU A 1068 53.54 -37.72 -49.49
C GLU A 1068 53.45 -36.72 -50.66
N ARG A 1069 54.30 -35.68 -50.70
CA ARG A 1069 54.35 -34.76 -51.85
C ARG A 1069 55.77 -34.33 -52.23
N GLU A 1070 56.67 -35.29 -52.36
CA GLU A 1070 57.89 -35.10 -53.16
C GLU A 1070 58.40 -36.44 -53.73
N GLU A 1071 57.54 -37.13 -54.47
CA GLU A 1071 57.98 -37.99 -55.57
C GLU A 1071 57.16 -37.63 -56.81
N PHE A 1072 57.84 -37.54 -57.95
CA PHE A 1072 57.33 -37.23 -59.29
C PHE A 1072 57.24 -35.76 -59.73
N LEU A 1073 58.36 -35.06 -59.61
CA LEU A 1073 58.95 -34.45 -60.81
C LEU A 1073 60.10 -35.34 -61.30
N THR A 1074 59.83 -36.18 -62.29
CA THR A 1074 60.67 -36.42 -63.48
C THR A 1074 60.23 -37.68 -64.23
N ASN A 1075 59.36 -37.54 -65.23
CA ASN A 1075 59.79 -37.87 -66.59
C ASN A 1075 58.79 -37.40 -67.66
N LYS A 1076 59.25 -36.36 -68.36
CA LYS A 1076 59.30 -36.25 -69.82
C LYS A 1076 58.04 -36.49 -70.66
N GLN A 1077 57.62 -35.37 -71.25
CA GLN A 1077 57.65 -35.12 -72.69
C GLN A 1077 56.95 -36.09 -73.67
N VAL A 1078 55.91 -35.52 -74.29
CA VAL A 1078 55.71 -35.30 -75.74
C VAL A 1078 55.37 -36.50 -76.65
N LYS A 1079 54.10 -36.51 -77.09
CA LYS A 1079 53.56 -36.55 -78.48
C LYS A 1079 52.02 -36.50 -78.32
N GLY A 1080 51.20 -35.75 -79.04
CA GLY A 1080 51.33 -35.01 -80.29
C GLY A 1080 50.00 -35.15 -81.03
N LEU A 1081 49.05 -34.25 -80.75
CA LEU A 1081 47.98 -33.68 -81.61
C LEU A 1081 47.09 -32.79 -80.75
#